data_AF-A0A948Q9G9-F1
#
_entry.id   AF-A0A948Q9G9-F1
#
_cell.length_a   1.000
_cell.length_b   1.000
_cell.length_c   1.000
_cell.angle_alpha   90.00
_cell.angle_beta   90.00
_cell.angle_gamma   90.00
#
_symmetry.space_group_name_H-M   'P 1'
#
loop_
_entity.id
_entity.type
_entity.pdbx_description
1 polymer ?
#
loop_
_entity_poly.entity_id
_entity_poly.type
_entity_poly.pdbx_seq_one_letter_code
_entity_poly.pdbx_strand_id
1 'polypeptide(L)'
;MNAEQKGQILKKKEKLLELLKRIYNETFDNKTKKQKKDFFKLLWVKEMYTLINEIRTPIAEKMGVDPSFIPQDKVCLFTLTPEKQKEFKETWKQFLKAMNLKTEKERKKISIPFYNRLEELRKEMREKIGIEEIERLTKKEMEKIELLTETLSKEIKIEALEAEIKRLRAEGKTPEEISKTTKRTEQEVIEILSRENTEIDVPAIELIHGIERQQDGYITLCRKINKEHQDLAGIKINELRECLPKLLPWLAKDAYFSVNASYRSHPWRKGVEGFPAGWRKEKNPPTLKYLNACYCDMDCYKAGLKWSSAVQIILQAQEENIIPPASIIARSGRGIYLLWLLTSERTGAQQRAFPQEIALYKQINKAIIERLDNYEPRLMPDRIAFDAARILRIPGSLNTEAETGQQQVNFIIQVITGNKVPVYTLKNLAEKFNISVQPLPYEPAIIYKRQIKNRGSAPGRRQGKIATGNYRISDLLTIAQNQGGFKQGKRWKSISYFCYFAKAAGFTLSDIEKQSQDLAEKCDPPYPSEPDDTPVLKIVKNIWVKYTPRFNNDLLSKFFKVTPKLADDLGLHSIIPACLSQERADKPSEQETLKHNRRELIKRIIRKRPGNIPSLRKLKKILENKGLKASVETINTDFKTAINELKNV
;
A
#
# COMPACT_ATOMS: atom_id res chain seq x y z
N MET A 1 -18.92 -24.71 38.54
CA MET A 1 -19.56 -23.39 38.70
C MET A 1 -20.48 -23.46 39.92
N ASN A 2 -20.27 -22.62 40.93
CA ASN A 2 -21.07 -22.66 42.15
C ASN A 2 -22.44 -21.96 41.94
N ALA A 3 -23.39 -22.20 42.85
CA ALA A 3 -24.76 -21.68 42.73
C ALA A 3 -24.81 -20.14 42.70
N GLU A 4 -23.85 -19.48 43.35
CA GLU A 4 -23.73 -18.03 43.42
C GLU A 4 -23.30 -17.41 42.09
N GLN A 5 -22.31 -17.99 41.42
CA GLN A 5 -21.89 -17.61 40.06
C GLN A 5 -23.04 -17.80 39.06
N LYS A 6 -23.82 -18.88 39.21
CA LYS A 6 -24.99 -19.15 38.36
C LYS A 6 -26.09 -18.09 38.58
N GLY A 7 -26.30 -17.64 39.82
CA GLY A 7 -27.26 -16.59 40.17
C GLY A 7 -26.86 -15.21 39.66
N GLN A 8 -25.57 -14.84 39.74
CA GLN A 8 -25.08 -13.57 39.21
C GLN A 8 -25.17 -13.49 37.67
N ILE A 9 -24.90 -14.61 36.98
CA ILE A 9 -25.07 -14.71 35.53
C ILE A 9 -26.55 -14.59 35.15
N LEU A 10 -27.45 -15.23 35.89
CA LEU A 10 -28.89 -15.14 35.63
C LEU A 10 -29.41 -13.69 35.78
N LYS A 11 -29.00 -12.99 36.85
CA LYS A 11 -29.33 -11.57 37.06
C LYS A 11 -28.79 -10.65 35.97
N LYS A 12 -27.56 -10.89 35.51
CA LYS A 12 -26.96 -10.12 34.38
C LYS A 12 -27.70 -10.39 33.06
N LYS A 13 -28.12 -11.64 32.85
CA LYS A 13 -28.92 -12.04 31.68
C LYS A 13 -30.30 -11.38 31.68
N GLU A 14 -30.99 -11.33 32.82
CA GLU A 14 -32.29 -10.68 32.95
C GLU A 14 -32.21 -9.17 32.70
N LYS A 15 -31.22 -8.47 33.29
CA LYS A 15 -30.97 -7.04 33.05
C LYS A 15 -30.67 -6.72 31.59
N LEU A 16 -29.87 -7.57 30.93
CA LEU A 16 -29.55 -7.39 29.52
C LEU A 16 -30.78 -7.62 28.63
N LEU A 17 -31.61 -8.61 28.97
CA LEU A 17 -32.86 -8.88 28.25
C LEU A 17 -33.85 -7.71 28.36
N GLU A 18 -33.91 -7.07 29.54
CA GLU A 18 -34.78 -5.93 29.82
C GLU A 18 -34.32 -4.66 29.09
N LEU A 19 -33.01 -4.41 29.07
CA LEU A 19 -32.40 -3.32 28.29
C LEU A 19 -32.64 -3.50 26.78
N LEU A 20 -32.50 -4.72 26.27
CA LEU A 20 -32.74 -5.01 24.86
C LEU A 20 -34.22 -4.89 24.48
N LYS A 21 -35.14 -5.29 25.35
CA LYS A 21 -36.59 -5.07 25.17
C LYS A 21 -36.92 -3.59 25.15
N ARG A 22 -36.28 -2.79 26.01
CA ARG A 22 -36.46 -1.34 26.06
C ARG A 22 -35.96 -0.66 24.77
N ILE A 23 -34.74 -0.97 24.33
CA ILE A 23 -34.19 -0.48 23.06
C ILE A 23 -35.07 -0.90 21.88
N TYR A 24 -35.60 -2.13 21.89
CA TYR A 24 -36.52 -2.60 20.85
C TYR A 24 -37.81 -1.78 20.79
N ASN A 25 -38.44 -1.53 21.93
CA ASN A 25 -39.68 -0.75 21.99
C ASN A 25 -39.42 0.72 21.59
N GLU A 26 -38.37 1.33 22.13
CA GLU A 26 -38.03 2.74 21.87
C GLU A 26 -37.59 2.98 20.42
N THR A 27 -36.94 2.02 19.77
CA THR A 27 -36.36 2.21 18.42
C THR A 27 -37.32 1.78 17.30
N PHE A 28 -38.27 0.87 17.56
CA PHE A 28 -39.01 0.18 16.50
C PHE A 28 -40.53 0.18 16.63
N ASP A 29 -41.12 0.96 17.53
CA ASP A 29 -42.57 0.97 17.75
C ASP A 29 -43.37 1.20 16.45
N ASN A 30 -42.86 2.03 15.54
CA ASN A 30 -43.51 2.40 14.27
C ASN A 30 -43.04 1.64 13.00
N LYS A 31 -42.32 0.51 13.13
CA LYS A 31 -41.76 -0.21 11.97
C LYS A 31 -42.55 -1.46 11.57
N THR A 32 -42.50 -1.81 10.28
CA THR A 32 -43.29 -2.90 9.68
C THR A 32 -42.94 -4.27 10.26
N LYS A 33 -43.92 -5.20 10.27
CA LYS A 33 -43.79 -6.58 10.78
C LYS A 33 -42.61 -7.35 10.17
N LYS A 34 -42.21 -7.00 8.95
CA LYS A 34 -41.05 -7.56 8.23
C LYS A 34 -39.71 -7.11 8.83
N GLN A 35 -39.57 -5.82 9.13
CA GLN A 35 -38.36 -5.25 9.75
C GLN A 35 -38.16 -5.76 11.17
N LYS A 36 -39.25 -5.90 11.95
CA LYS A 36 -39.22 -6.53 13.28
C LYS A 36 -38.75 -7.99 13.20
N LYS A 37 -39.19 -8.73 12.17
CA LYS A 37 -38.81 -10.14 11.92
C LYS A 37 -37.33 -10.28 11.53
N ASP A 38 -36.79 -9.38 10.73
CA ASP A 38 -35.38 -9.44 10.28
C ASP A 38 -34.39 -9.04 11.39
N PHE A 39 -34.78 -8.12 12.29
CA PHE A 39 -34.02 -7.82 13.49
C PHE A 39 -33.93 -9.02 14.46
N PHE A 40 -35.06 -9.69 14.71
CA PHE A 40 -35.07 -10.90 15.55
C PHE A 40 -34.25 -12.05 14.94
N LYS A 41 -34.18 -12.17 13.61
CA LYS A 41 -33.30 -13.14 12.94
C LYS A 41 -31.82 -12.86 13.21
N LEU A 42 -31.40 -11.59 13.21
CA LEU A 42 -30.02 -11.18 13.48
C LEU A 42 -29.65 -11.36 14.96
N LEU A 43 -30.58 -11.04 15.86
CA LEU A 43 -30.39 -11.24 17.30
C LEU A 43 -30.25 -12.74 17.66
N TRP A 44 -31.04 -13.60 17.01
CA TRP A 44 -30.98 -15.05 17.23
C TRP A 44 -29.68 -15.69 16.71
N VAL A 45 -29.12 -15.19 15.60
CA VAL A 45 -27.79 -15.59 15.11
C VAL A 45 -26.70 -15.20 16.10
N LYS A 46 -26.81 -14.02 16.72
CA LYS A 46 -25.87 -13.56 17.75
C LYS A 46 -25.95 -14.41 19.02
N GLU A 47 -27.14 -14.72 19.53
CA GLU A 47 -27.29 -15.57 20.72
C GLU A 47 -26.86 -17.02 20.48
N MET A 48 -27.12 -17.59 19.30
CA MET A 48 -26.58 -18.91 18.92
C MET A 48 -25.05 -18.93 18.89
N TYR A 49 -24.42 -17.85 18.40
CA TYR A 49 -22.96 -17.72 18.40
C TYR A 49 -22.37 -17.66 19.81
N THR A 50 -23.02 -16.93 20.72
CA THR A 50 -22.60 -16.85 22.12
C THR A 50 -22.78 -18.20 22.82
N LEU A 51 -23.91 -18.88 22.61
CA LEU A 51 -24.18 -20.20 23.21
C LEU A 51 -23.22 -21.28 22.70
N ILE A 52 -22.86 -21.26 21.41
CA ILE A 52 -21.86 -22.18 20.82
C ILE A 52 -20.50 -21.97 21.48
N ASN A 53 -20.09 -20.72 21.72
CA ASN A 53 -18.83 -20.43 22.40
C ASN A 53 -18.85 -20.79 23.89
N GLU A 54 -19.98 -20.63 24.58
CA GLU A 54 -20.13 -21.02 26.00
C GLU A 54 -20.10 -22.54 26.21
N ILE A 55 -20.55 -23.34 25.23
CA ILE A 55 -20.51 -24.82 25.27
C ILE A 55 -19.14 -25.38 24.85
N ARG A 56 -18.39 -24.62 24.05
CA ARG A 56 -17.10 -25.02 23.48
C ARG A 56 -16.00 -25.10 24.53
N THR A 57 -15.99 -24.19 25.50
CA THR A 57 -14.97 -24.14 26.56
C THR A 57 -15.01 -25.37 27.50
N PRO A 58 -16.18 -25.79 28.05
CA PRO A 58 -16.25 -26.99 28.88
C PRO A 58 -15.93 -28.31 28.15
N ILE A 59 -16.18 -28.38 26.83
CA ILE A 59 -15.84 -29.56 26.01
C ILE A 59 -14.34 -29.68 25.83
N ALA A 60 -13.68 -28.55 25.56
CA ALA A 60 -12.23 -28.50 25.37
C ALA A 60 -11.48 -28.85 26.67
N GLU A 61 -11.96 -28.35 27.82
CA GLU A 61 -11.45 -28.70 29.14
C GLU A 61 -11.55 -30.21 29.44
N LYS A 62 -12.66 -30.85 29.08
CA LYS A 62 -12.83 -32.32 29.25
C LYS A 62 -11.95 -33.15 28.30
N MET A 63 -11.61 -32.59 27.14
CA MET A 63 -10.77 -33.22 26.13
C MET A 63 -9.28 -32.90 26.33
N GLY A 64 -8.92 -32.07 27.31
CA GLY A 64 -7.54 -31.64 27.56
C GLY A 64 -6.94 -30.82 26.41
N VAL A 65 -7.77 -30.15 25.61
CA VAL A 65 -7.35 -29.35 24.45
C VAL A 65 -7.84 -27.92 24.58
N ASP A 66 -7.14 -26.97 23.97
CA ASP A 66 -7.54 -25.56 23.98
C ASP A 66 -8.87 -25.36 23.20
N PRO A 67 -9.85 -24.62 23.75
CA PRO A 67 -11.14 -24.36 23.09
C PRO A 67 -10.99 -23.81 21.67
N SER A 68 -9.93 -23.05 21.39
CA SER A 68 -9.63 -22.48 20.07
C SER A 68 -9.43 -23.53 18.97
N PHE A 69 -9.04 -24.77 19.32
CA PHE A 69 -8.82 -25.86 18.36
C PHE A 69 -10.08 -26.62 17.94
N ILE A 70 -11.22 -26.41 18.61
CA ILE A 70 -12.50 -26.98 18.19
C ILE A 70 -13.13 -26.02 17.16
N PRO A 71 -13.22 -26.39 15.86
CA PRO A 71 -13.72 -25.48 14.84
C PRO A 71 -15.19 -25.12 15.07
N GLN A 72 -15.51 -23.83 14.91
CA GLN A 72 -16.82 -23.24 15.24
C GLN A 72 -17.98 -23.87 14.45
N ASP A 73 -17.69 -24.38 13.27
CA ASP A 73 -18.59 -25.06 12.32
C ASP A 73 -18.68 -26.59 12.55
N LYS A 74 -17.80 -27.16 13.39
CA LYS A 74 -17.75 -28.62 13.67
C LYS A 74 -18.34 -29.03 15.02
N VAL A 75 -18.94 -28.11 15.78
CA VAL A 75 -19.74 -28.44 16.97
C VAL A 75 -21.08 -29.04 16.51
N CYS A 76 -21.05 -30.26 15.98
CA CYS A 76 -22.23 -31.03 15.62
C CYS A 76 -22.78 -31.74 16.87
N LEU A 77 -24.11 -31.79 17.01
CA LEU A 77 -24.81 -32.57 18.04
C LEU A 77 -24.35 -34.04 18.17
N PHE A 78 -23.74 -34.59 17.11
CA PHE A 78 -23.22 -35.95 17.04
C PHE A 78 -21.89 -36.19 17.77
N THR A 79 -21.15 -35.14 18.18
CA THR A 79 -19.89 -35.29 18.95
C THR A 79 -20.09 -35.24 20.47
N LEU A 80 -21.34 -35.08 20.94
CA LEU A 80 -21.68 -35.04 22.36
C LEU A 80 -21.91 -36.46 22.90
N THR A 81 -21.51 -36.71 24.15
CA THR A 81 -21.86 -37.97 24.84
C THR A 81 -23.39 -38.13 24.94
N PRO A 82 -23.92 -39.37 25.01
CA PRO A 82 -25.36 -39.62 25.08
C PRO A 82 -26.06 -38.84 26.21
N GLU A 83 -25.41 -38.61 27.35
CA GLU A 83 -25.96 -37.81 28.44
C GLU A 83 -26.08 -36.33 28.06
N LYS A 84 -25.09 -35.77 27.36
CA LYS A 84 -25.09 -34.38 26.90
C LYS A 84 -26.06 -34.14 25.75
N GLN A 85 -26.25 -35.13 24.88
CA GLN A 85 -27.32 -35.11 23.87
C GLN A 85 -28.70 -35.14 24.51
N LYS A 86 -28.88 -35.90 25.60
CA LYS A 86 -30.12 -35.95 26.38
C LYS A 86 -30.39 -34.61 27.07
N GLU A 87 -29.38 -33.99 27.68
CA GLU A 87 -29.47 -32.67 28.31
C GLU A 87 -29.86 -31.59 27.29
N PHE A 88 -29.20 -31.54 26.13
CA PHE A 88 -29.53 -30.60 25.06
C PHE A 88 -30.94 -30.82 24.49
N LYS A 89 -31.35 -32.08 24.26
CA LYS A 89 -32.72 -32.40 23.81
C LYS A 89 -33.77 -31.94 24.83
N GLU A 90 -33.45 -31.99 26.11
CA GLU A 90 -34.36 -31.55 27.17
C GLU A 90 -34.41 -30.01 27.29
N THR A 91 -33.26 -29.32 27.16
CA THR A 91 -33.22 -27.85 27.07
C THR A 91 -33.94 -27.34 25.83
N TRP A 92 -33.80 -28.03 24.70
CA TRP A 92 -34.49 -27.71 23.45
C TRP A 92 -35.99 -27.95 23.56
N LYS A 93 -36.42 -29.05 24.22
CA LYS A 93 -37.84 -29.26 24.54
C LYS A 93 -38.40 -28.18 25.46
N GLN A 94 -37.65 -27.73 26.45
CA GLN A 94 -38.06 -26.63 27.35
C GLN A 94 -38.17 -25.30 26.59
N PHE A 95 -37.24 -25.01 25.69
CA PHE A 95 -37.30 -23.84 24.80
C PHE A 95 -38.52 -23.88 23.87
N LEU A 96 -38.79 -25.03 23.24
CA LEU A 96 -39.98 -25.22 22.39
C LEU A 96 -41.30 -25.14 23.19
N LYS A 97 -41.28 -25.54 24.47
CA LYS A 97 -42.42 -25.41 25.40
C LYS A 97 -42.62 -23.95 25.81
N ALA A 98 -41.54 -23.19 26.02
CA ALA A 98 -41.57 -21.75 26.33
C ALA A 98 -42.08 -20.89 25.16
N MET A 99 -41.91 -21.37 23.92
CA MET A 99 -42.44 -20.73 22.71
C MET A 99 -43.94 -20.99 22.47
N ASN A 100 -44.63 -21.67 23.39
CA ASN A 100 -46.07 -21.95 23.36
C ASN A 100 -46.57 -22.67 22.09
N LEU A 101 -45.73 -23.51 21.47
CA LEU A 101 -46.08 -24.31 20.30
C LEU A 101 -46.70 -25.65 20.74
N LYS A 102 -48.02 -25.74 20.62
CA LYS A 102 -48.85 -26.70 21.35
C LYS A 102 -48.76 -28.14 20.80
N THR A 103 -48.33 -28.38 19.56
CA THR A 103 -48.32 -29.74 18.99
C THR A 103 -46.99 -30.18 18.35
N GLU A 104 -46.67 -31.47 18.44
CA GLU A 104 -45.45 -32.07 17.87
C GLU A 104 -45.41 -32.03 16.34
N LYS A 105 -46.58 -31.94 15.70
CA LYS A 105 -46.75 -31.76 14.25
C LYS A 105 -46.30 -30.36 13.79
N GLU A 106 -46.51 -29.32 14.61
CA GLU A 106 -46.01 -27.95 14.36
C GLU A 106 -44.49 -27.88 14.50
N ARG A 107 -43.91 -28.64 15.43
CA ARG A 107 -42.45 -28.71 15.66
C ARG A 107 -41.72 -29.36 14.48
N LYS A 108 -42.27 -30.44 13.90
CA LYS A 108 -41.67 -31.13 12.74
C LYS A 108 -41.84 -30.38 11.41
N LYS A 109 -42.85 -29.51 11.28
CA LYS A 109 -43.10 -28.74 10.04
C LYS A 109 -42.07 -27.62 9.77
N ILE A 110 -41.26 -27.25 10.77
CA ILE A 110 -40.36 -26.09 10.70
C ILE A 110 -38.88 -26.50 10.48
N SER A 111 -38.40 -27.63 10.98
CA SER A 111 -36.95 -27.88 11.07
C SER A 111 -36.23 -28.12 9.74
N ILE A 112 -36.85 -28.83 8.79
CA ILE A 112 -36.22 -29.17 7.49
C ILE A 112 -36.49 -28.09 6.41
N PRO A 113 -37.71 -27.52 6.28
CA PRO A 113 -37.95 -26.43 5.34
C PRO A 113 -37.21 -25.14 5.70
N PHE A 114 -36.90 -24.90 6.97
CA PHE A 114 -36.19 -23.69 7.41
C PHE A 114 -34.75 -23.64 6.92
N TYR A 115 -34.03 -24.77 6.91
CA TYR A 115 -32.65 -24.82 6.44
C TYR A 115 -32.57 -24.63 4.92
N ASN A 116 -33.45 -25.29 4.17
CA ASN A 116 -33.53 -25.14 2.72
C ASN A 116 -33.99 -23.74 2.31
N ARG A 117 -34.90 -23.13 3.08
CA ARG A 117 -35.32 -21.74 2.85
C ARG A 117 -34.22 -20.73 3.18
N LEU A 118 -33.33 -21.04 4.12
CA LEU A 118 -32.18 -20.21 4.45
C LEU A 118 -31.15 -20.19 3.31
N GLU A 119 -30.92 -21.34 2.67
CA GLU A 119 -30.04 -21.45 1.50
C GLU A 119 -30.65 -20.81 0.24
N GLU A 120 -31.95 -20.99 0.01
CA GLU A 120 -32.67 -20.26 -1.08
C GLU A 120 -32.61 -18.74 -0.89
N LEU A 121 -32.79 -18.25 0.34
CA LEU A 121 -32.72 -16.81 0.65
C LEU A 121 -31.30 -16.27 0.51
N ARG A 122 -30.27 -17.05 0.86
CA ARG A 122 -28.86 -16.69 0.61
C ARG A 122 -28.57 -16.58 -0.89
N LYS A 123 -29.14 -17.48 -1.69
CA LYS A 123 -29.01 -17.46 -3.15
C LYS A 123 -29.75 -16.28 -3.77
N GLU A 124 -31.00 -16.02 -3.38
CA GLU A 124 -31.76 -14.85 -3.84
C GLU A 124 -31.10 -13.52 -3.45
N MET A 125 -30.52 -13.42 -2.25
CA MET A 125 -29.80 -12.20 -1.82
C MET A 125 -28.53 -11.96 -2.65
N ARG A 126 -27.80 -13.02 -3.02
CA ARG A 126 -26.62 -12.92 -3.90
C ARG A 126 -26.98 -12.51 -5.33
N GLU A 127 -28.12 -13.00 -5.83
CA GLU A 127 -28.58 -12.72 -7.20
C GLU A 127 -29.27 -11.35 -7.34
N LYS A 128 -30.02 -10.88 -6.33
CA LYS A 128 -30.83 -9.64 -6.43
C LYS A 128 -30.13 -8.37 -5.99
N ILE A 129 -29.21 -8.44 -5.04
CA ILE A 129 -28.61 -7.25 -4.40
C ILE A 129 -27.16 -7.05 -4.84
N GLY A 130 -26.49 -8.10 -5.32
CA GLY A 130 -25.07 -8.06 -5.67
C GLY A 130 -24.18 -8.04 -4.42
N ILE A 131 -23.08 -8.79 -4.47
CA ILE A 131 -22.12 -8.91 -3.35
C ILE A 131 -21.61 -7.54 -2.91
N GLU A 132 -21.42 -6.62 -3.86
CA GLU A 132 -20.93 -5.26 -3.62
C GLU A 132 -21.90 -4.40 -2.79
N GLU A 133 -23.22 -4.51 -2.99
CA GLU A 133 -24.20 -3.72 -2.22
C GLU A 133 -24.41 -4.31 -0.82
N ILE A 134 -24.28 -5.64 -0.67
CA ILE A 134 -24.25 -6.30 0.65
C ILE A 134 -22.99 -5.86 1.42
N GLU A 135 -21.82 -5.84 0.78
CA GLU A 135 -20.59 -5.33 1.38
C GLU A 135 -20.70 -3.84 1.73
N ARG A 136 -21.34 -3.03 0.88
CA ARG A 136 -21.59 -1.61 1.13
C ARG A 136 -22.51 -1.38 2.34
N LEU A 137 -23.59 -2.13 2.44
CA LEU A 137 -24.53 -2.04 3.57
C LEU A 137 -23.90 -2.57 4.87
N THR A 138 -23.12 -3.65 4.80
CA THR A 138 -22.42 -4.22 5.95
C THR A 138 -21.34 -3.26 6.44
N LYS A 139 -20.59 -2.63 5.53
CA LYS A 139 -19.62 -1.58 5.86
C LYS A 139 -20.27 -0.36 6.49
N LYS A 140 -21.40 0.10 5.95
CA LYS A 140 -22.14 1.25 6.49
C LYS A 140 -22.70 0.98 7.88
N GLU A 141 -23.18 -0.23 8.16
CA GLU A 141 -23.65 -0.61 9.50
C GLU A 141 -22.48 -0.85 10.48
N MET A 142 -21.33 -1.36 10.01
CA MET A 142 -20.12 -1.45 10.83
C MET A 142 -19.57 -0.07 11.21
N GLU A 143 -19.54 0.89 10.28
CA GLU A 143 -19.19 2.29 10.55
C GLU A 143 -20.16 2.92 11.57
N LYS A 144 -21.44 2.55 11.51
CA LYS A 144 -22.46 3.02 12.47
C LYS A 144 -22.29 2.39 13.85
N ILE A 145 -21.89 1.11 13.92
CA ILE A 145 -21.56 0.41 15.17
C ILE A 145 -20.28 1.01 15.79
N GLU A 146 -19.28 1.35 14.97
CA GLU A 146 -18.05 1.98 15.44
C GLU A 146 -18.33 3.38 16.00
N LEU A 147 -19.15 4.17 15.32
CA LEU A 147 -19.64 5.47 15.81
C LEU A 147 -20.47 5.32 17.10
N LEU A 148 -21.34 4.30 17.19
CA LEU A 148 -22.10 3.98 18.40
C LEU A 148 -21.20 3.49 19.54
N THR A 149 -20.12 2.78 19.27
CA THR A 149 -19.14 2.33 20.28
C THR A 149 -18.33 3.50 20.79
N GLU A 150 -17.98 4.44 19.92
CA GLU A 150 -17.35 5.71 20.30
C GLU A 150 -18.31 6.60 21.11
N THR A 151 -19.61 6.55 20.79
CA THR A 151 -20.66 7.25 21.53
C THR A 151 -20.91 6.61 22.89
N LEU A 152 -20.96 5.28 22.98
CA LEU A 152 -21.04 4.51 24.24
C LEU A 152 -19.79 4.73 25.11
N SER A 153 -18.62 4.85 24.50
CA SER A 153 -17.40 5.25 25.22
C SER A 153 -17.48 6.68 25.75
N LYS A 154 -18.22 7.58 25.08
CA LYS A 154 -18.55 8.93 25.58
C LYS A 154 -19.66 8.90 26.65
N GLU A 155 -20.63 8.01 26.55
CA GLU A 155 -21.70 7.84 27.56
C GLU A 155 -21.17 7.21 28.86
N ILE A 156 -20.25 6.24 28.79
CA ILE A 156 -19.55 5.70 29.96
C ILE A 156 -18.71 6.80 30.65
N LYS A 157 -18.15 7.77 29.90
CA LYS A 157 -17.50 8.96 30.46
C LYS A 157 -18.51 9.86 31.19
N ILE A 158 -19.70 10.03 30.62
CA ILE A 158 -20.77 10.85 31.19
C ILE A 158 -21.31 10.21 32.48
N GLU A 159 -21.60 8.91 32.51
CA GLU A 159 -22.12 8.23 33.70
C GLU A 159 -21.13 8.26 34.88
N ALA A 160 -19.82 8.11 34.61
CA ALA A 160 -18.78 8.20 35.64
C ALA A 160 -18.63 9.62 36.19
N LEU A 161 -18.69 10.63 35.32
CA LEU A 161 -18.68 12.05 35.71
C LEU A 161 -19.95 12.43 36.48
N GLU A 162 -21.11 11.94 36.06
CA GLU A 162 -22.40 12.17 36.74
C GLU A 162 -22.46 11.54 38.13
N ALA A 163 -21.91 10.33 38.30
CA ALA A 163 -21.80 9.67 39.59
C ALA A 163 -20.88 10.46 40.56
N GLU A 164 -19.77 10.99 40.08
CA GLU A 164 -18.85 11.81 40.88
C GLU A 164 -19.44 13.18 41.23
N ILE A 165 -20.11 13.84 40.27
CA ILE A 165 -20.86 15.09 40.50
C ILE A 165 -21.94 14.86 41.56
N LYS A 166 -22.65 13.72 41.50
CA LYS A 166 -23.68 13.36 42.48
C LYS A 166 -23.08 13.12 43.88
N ARG A 167 -21.90 12.49 43.97
CA ARG A 167 -21.17 12.31 45.24
C ARG A 167 -20.76 13.66 45.83
N LEU A 168 -20.12 14.52 45.04
CA LEU A 168 -19.66 15.84 45.49
C LEU A 168 -20.81 16.76 45.92
N ARG A 169 -21.97 16.66 45.26
CA ARG A 169 -23.21 17.35 45.71
C ARG A 169 -23.72 16.82 47.05
N ALA A 170 -23.69 15.50 47.26
CA ALA A 170 -24.08 14.90 48.54
C ALA A 170 -23.13 15.26 49.69
N GLU A 171 -21.87 15.56 49.38
CA GLU A 171 -20.86 16.07 50.32
C GLU A 171 -20.97 17.59 50.58
N GLY A 172 -21.98 18.27 50.01
CA GLY A 172 -22.25 19.69 50.26
C GLY A 172 -21.27 20.65 49.56
N LYS A 173 -20.52 20.19 48.56
CA LYS A 173 -19.58 21.03 47.80
C LYS A 173 -20.31 22.08 46.97
N THR A 174 -19.73 23.28 46.90
CA THR A 174 -20.30 24.38 46.12
C THR A 174 -20.19 24.11 44.61
N PRO A 175 -21.03 24.73 43.76
CA PRO A 175 -20.98 24.54 42.31
C PRO A 175 -19.60 24.85 41.68
N GLU A 176 -18.86 25.81 42.24
CA GLU A 176 -17.52 26.17 41.79
C GLU A 176 -16.47 25.11 42.18
N GLU A 177 -16.57 24.53 43.37
CA GLU A 177 -15.73 23.41 43.81
C GLU A 177 -16.00 22.14 42.99
N ILE A 178 -17.27 21.86 42.68
CA ILE A 178 -17.65 20.75 41.81
C ILE A 178 -17.08 20.95 40.42
N SER A 179 -17.22 22.15 39.82
CA SER A 179 -16.69 22.46 38.49
C SER A 179 -15.16 22.30 38.42
N LYS A 180 -14.44 22.79 39.44
CA LYS A 180 -12.98 22.67 39.53
C LYS A 180 -12.51 21.24 39.73
N THR A 181 -13.22 20.46 40.54
CA THR A 181 -12.92 19.04 40.79
C THR A 181 -13.25 18.19 39.57
N THR A 182 -14.38 18.45 38.90
CA THR A 182 -14.81 17.73 37.70
C THR A 182 -13.84 17.96 36.53
N LYS A 183 -13.36 19.20 36.33
CA LYS A 183 -12.30 19.49 35.34
C LYS A 183 -10.98 18.80 35.66
N ARG A 184 -10.64 18.69 36.96
CA ARG A 184 -9.45 17.97 37.41
C ARG A 184 -9.60 16.47 37.23
N THR A 185 -10.75 15.87 37.54
CA THR A 185 -11.05 14.46 37.31
C THR A 185 -11.11 14.14 35.81
N GLU A 186 -11.64 15.03 34.98
CA GLU A 186 -11.60 14.90 33.52
C GLU A 186 -10.15 14.91 33.00
N GLN A 187 -9.32 15.82 33.50
CA GLN A 187 -7.88 15.84 33.20
C GLN A 187 -7.16 14.61 33.73
N GLU A 188 -7.42 14.15 34.95
CA GLU A 188 -6.81 12.97 35.57
C GLU A 188 -7.28 11.67 34.87
N VAL A 189 -8.51 11.59 34.37
CA VAL A 189 -9.00 10.45 33.57
C VAL A 189 -8.40 10.47 32.17
N ILE A 190 -8.24 11.65 31.54
CA ILE A 190 -7.46 11.80 30.30
C ILE A 190 -6.00 11.38 30.55
N GLU A 191 -5.44 11.75 31.69
CA GLU A 191 -4.08 11.39 32.12
C GLU A 191 -3.97 9.88 32.42
N ILE A 192 -4.95 9.26 33.06
CA ILE A 192 -4.99 7.81 33.35
C ILE A 192 -5.17 6.99 32.07
N LEU A 193 -6.01 7.45 31.13
CA LEU A 193 -6.17 6.83 29.81
C LEU A 193 -4.95 7.05 28.90
N SER A 194 -4.16 8.09 29.16
CA SER A 194 -2.83 8.26 28.54
C SER A 194 -1.71 7.54 29.30
N ARG A 195 -1.94 7.13 30.57
CA ARG A 195 -1.03 6.31 31.40
C ARG A 195 -1.12 4.80 31.15
N GLU A 196 -2.05 4.29 30.33
CA GLU A 196 -1.80 3.01 29.62
C GLU A 196 -0.71 3.27 28.57
N ASN A 197 0.53 3.44 29.06
CA ASN A 197 1.70 3.94 28.35
C ASN A 197 2.11 2.99 27.19
N THR A 198 1.46 3.13 26.04
CA THR A 198 2.19 3.09 24.78
C THR A 198 2.74 4.48 24.51
N GLU A 199 3.73 4.90 25.28
CA GLU A 199 4.57 6.02 24.86
C GLU A 199 5.30 5.56 23.60
N ILE A 200 4.77 5.95 22.45
CA ILE A 200 5.44 5.73 21.18
C ILE A 200 6.82 6.37 21.29
N ASP A 201 7.86 5.54 21.17
CA ASP A 201 9.25 5.99 21.32
C ASP A 201 9.69 6.70 20.03
N VAL A 202 9.31 7.97 19.96
CA VAL A 202 9.64 8.89 18.86
C VAL A 202 11.16 9.03 18.68
N PRO A 203 11.97 9.18 19.75
CA PRO A 203 13.42 9.21 19.62
C PRO A 203 14.00 8.01 18.86
N ALA A 204 13.52 6.79 19.10
CA ALA A 204 13.96 5.61 18.35
C ALA A 204 13.60 5.69 16.86
N ILE A 205 12.40 6.17 16.52
CA ILE A 205 11.97 6.37 15.12
C ILE A 205 12.87 7.40 14.42
N GLU A 206 13.15 8.51 15.11
CA GLU A 206 14.00 9.60 14.61
C GLU A 206 15.46 9.18 14.43
N LEU A 207 15.98 8.38 15.35
CA LEU A 207 17.32 7.81 15.25
C LEU A 207 17.45 6.94 13.99
N ILE A 208 16.48 6.04 13.76
CA ILE A 208 16.44 5.22 12.55
C ILE A 208 16.40 6.11 11.31
N HIS A 209 15.54 7.13 11.31
CA HIS A 209 15.36 8.03 10.18
C HIS A 209 16.42 9.13 10.08
N GLY A 210 17.45 9.11 10.94
CA GLY A 210 18.59 10.02 10.92
C GLY A 210 18.20 11.49 10.90
N ILE A 211 17.29 11.92 11.79
CA ILE A 211 16.75 13.28 11.82
C ILE A 211 17.83 14.38 11.90
N GLU A 212 18.98 14.07 12.49
CA GLU A 212 20.14 14.98 12.60
C GLU A 212 20.86 15.24 11.26
N ARG A 213 20.55 14.46 10.20
CA ARG A 213 21.23 14.51 8.90
C ARG A 213 20.38 15.17 7.82
N GLN A 214 19.30 14.51 7.41
CA GLN A 214 18.41 14.98 6.36
C GLN A 214 16.96 14.65 6.73
N GLN A 215 16.08 15.64 6.60
CA GLN A 215 14.69 15.54 7.10
C GLN A 215 13.63 15.66 5.99
N ASP A 216 14.06 15.57 4.73
CA ASP A 216 13.20 15.74 3.55
C ASP A 216 12.70 14.41 2.96
N GLY A 217 12.88 13.31 3.70
CA GLY A 217 12.26 12.02 3.44
C GLY A 217 10.88 11.89 4.09
N TYR A 218 10.10 10.89 3.67
CA TYR A 218 8.77 10.58 4.18
C TYR A 218 8.73 9.21 4.84
N ILE A 219 8.20 9.16 6.07
CA ILE A 219 7.92 7.95 6.84
C ILE A 219 6.50 7.49 6.54
N THR A 220 6.34 6.21 6.29
CA THR A 220 5.02 5.58 6.17
C THR A 220 4.60 5.01 7.52
N LEU A 221 3.41 5.37 7.99
CA LEU A 221 2.75 4.79 9.16
C LEU A 221 1.51 4.01 8.70
N CYS A 222 1.34 2.81 9.22
CA CYS A 222 0.15 1.99 9.00
C CYS A 222 -0.19 1.18 10.26
N ARG A 223 -1.38 0.60 10.31
CA ARG A 223 -1.76 -0.38 11.34
C ARG A 223 -2.38 -1.62 10.73
N LYS A 224 -2.45 -2.70 11.50
CA LYS A 224 -3.09 -3.95 11.10
C LYS A 224 -4.45 -4.07 11.81
N ILE A 225 -5.53 -4.23 11.04
CA ILE A 225 -6.89 -4.46 11.53
C ILE A 225 -7.45 -5.66 10.78
N ASN A 226 -8.03 -6.63 11.47
CA ASN A 226 -8.62 -7.81 10.85
C ASN A 226 -7.68 -8.52 9.87
N LYS A 227 -6.38 -8.55 10.21
CA LYS A 227 -5.27 -9.09 9.40
C LYS A 227 -4.92 -8.29 8.13
N GLU A 228 -5.59 -7.17 7.88
CA GLU A 228 -5.30 -6.27 6.76
C GLU A 228 -4.55 -5.01 7.21
N HIS A 229 -3.70 -4.47 6.34
CA HIS A 229 -3.00 -3.22 6.61
C HIS A 229 -3.83 -2.00 6.20
N GLN A 230 -4.20 -1.17 7.16
CA GLN A 230 -4.75 0.16 6.94
C GLN A 230 -3.62 1.19 6.88
N ASP A 231 -3.54 1.94 5.78
CA ASP A 231 -2.59 3.06 5.67
C ASP A 231 -3.05 4.21 6.59
N LEU A 232 -2.17 4.70 7.48
CA LEU A 232 -2.48 5.77 8.42
C LEU A 232 -1.99 7.12 7.91
N ALA A 233 -0.70 7.23 7.60
CA ALA A 233 -0.11 8.48 7.12
C ALA A 233 1.23 8.27 6.39
N GLY A 234 1.61 9.23 5.56
CA GLY A 234 2.91 9.41 4.96
C GLY A 234 3.44 10.78 5.36
N ILE A 235 4.21 10.85 6.44
CA ILE A 235 4.63 12.10 7.09
C ILE A 235 6.07 12.42 6.72
N LYS A 236 6.37 13.68 6.44
CA LYS A 236 7.74 14.13 6.23
C LYS A 236 8.51 14.11 7.56
N ILE A 237 9.77 13.69 7.57
CA ILE A 237 10.53 13.46 8.81
C ILE A 237 10.56 14.70 9.71
N ASN A 238 10.76 15.90 9.15
CA ASN A 238 10.75 17.17 9.91
C ASN A 238 9.39 17.54 10.52
N GLU A 239 8.30 16.94 10.02
CA GLU A 239 6.93 17.18 10.49
C GLU A 239 6.47 16.09 11.47
N LEU A 240 7.32 15.10 11.77
CA LEU A 240 6.95 13.92 12.55
C LEU A 240 6.41 14.29 13.93
N ARG A 241 7.14 15.11 14.69
CA ARG A 241 6.74 15.51 16.06
C ARG A 241 5.43 16.29 16.10
N GLU A 242 5.15 17.09 15.07
CA GLU A 242 3.90 17.85 14.96
C GLU A 242 2.71 16.94 14.60
N CYS A 243 2.93 15.99 13.70
CA CYS A 243 1.87 15.13 13.18
C CYS A 243 1.54 13.94 14.09
N LEU A 244 2.53 13.41 14.83
CA LEU A 244 2.37 12.18 15.60
C LEU A 244 1.28 12.25 16.68
N PRO A 245 1.12 13.34 17.47
CA PRO A 245 0.04 13.45 18.46
C PRO A 245 -1.35 13.22 17.85
N LYS A 246 -1.57 13.68 16.62
CA LYS A 246 -2.83 13.51 15.87
C LYS A 246 -3.04 12.08 15.39
N LEU A 247 -2.04 11.21 15.49
CA LEU A 247 -2.10 9.81 15.05
C LEU A 247 -2.00 8.81 16.21
N LEU A 248 -1.67 9.25 17.43
CA LEU A 248 -1.49 8.37 18.60
C LEU A 248 -2.64 7.37 18.82
N PRO A 249 -3.94 7.75 18.71
CA PRO A 249 -5.04 6.79 18.88
C PRO A 249 -4.99 5.60 17.92
N TRP A 250 -4.36 5.76 16.75
CA TRP A 250 -4.21 4.71 15.74
C TRP A 250 -2.88 3.96 15.85
N LEU A 251 -1.88 4.52 16.55
CA LEU A 251 -0.53 3.95 16.65
C LEU A 251 -0.32 3.08 17.90
N ALA A 252 -1.22 3.14 18.87
CA ALA A 252 -1.10 2.41 20.13
C ALA A 252 -1.04 0.88 19.95
N LYS A 253 -1.74 0.31 18.95
CA LYS A 253 -1.88 -1.15 18.78
C LYS A 253 -1.67 -1.57 17.33
N ASP A 254 -0.87 -2.63 17.15
CA ASP A 254 -0.52 -3.23 15.86
C ASP A 254 -0.15 -2.21 14.78
N ALA A 255 0.63 -1.22 15.19
CA ALA A 255 1.08 -0.14 14.33
C ALA A 255 2.49 -0.41 13.81
N TYR A 256 2.75 0.09 12.62
CA TYR A 256 3.97 -0.15 11.86
C TYR A 256 4.47 1.13 11.21
N PHE A 257 5.79 1.22 11.04
CA PHE A 257 6.46 2.29 10.33
C PHE A 257 7.43 1.73 9.29
N SER A 258 7.69 2.47 8.21
CA SER A 258 8.72 2.11 7.23
C SER A 258 10.12 2.28 7.80
N VAL A 259 11.01 1.31 7.55
CA VAL A 259 12.43 1.42 7.92
C VAL A 259 13.13 2.51 7.10
N ASN A 260 12.90 2.50 5.79
CA ASN A 260 13.53 3.40 4.83
C ASN A 260 12.56 4.51 4.40
N ALA A 261 13.09 5.69 4.09
CA ALA A 261 12.27 6.87 3.81
C ALA A 261 11.95 7.03 2.32
N SER A 262 10.71 7.40 2.04
CA SER A 262 10.20 7.68 0.69
C SER A 262 10.48 9.12 0.24
N TYR A 263 10.43 9.39 -1.07
CA TYR A 263 10.67 10.73 -1.62
C TYR A 263 9.47 11.69 -1.49
N ARG A 264 8.28 11.13 -1.28
CA ARG A 264 7.01 11.84 -1.04
C ARG A 264 6.01 10.88 -0.40
N SER A 265 4.88 11.38 0.06
CA SER A 265 3.69 10.59 0.39
C SER A 265 2.91 10.14 -0.86
N HIS A 266 1.90 9.30 -0.69
CA HIS A 266 1.07 8.80 -1.79
C HIS A 266 0.15 9.91 -2.32
N PRO A 267 0.25 10.28 -3.61
CA PRO A 267 -0.38 11.51 -4.14
C PRO A 267 -1.91 11.45 -4.25
N TRP A 268 -2.52 10.27 -4.21
CA TRP A 268 -3.97 10.09 -4.42
C TRP A 268 -4.68 9.33 -3.31
N ARG A 269 -3.95 8.79 -2.34
CA ARG A 269 -4.54 7.98 -1.26
C ARG A 269 -4.48 8.80 0.01
N LYS A 270 -5.59 8.84 0.71
CA LYS A 270 -5.69 9.42 2.03
C LYS A 270 -5.61 8.30 3.05
N GLY A 271 -4.84 8.52 4.11
CA GLY A 271 -4.92 7.76 5.33
C GLY A 271 -6.01 8.33 6.24
N VAL A 272 -5.82 8.14 7.54
CA VAL A 272 -6.77 8.63 8.56
C VAL A 272 -6.70 10.15 8.70
N GLU A 273 -7.76 10.79 9.18
CA GLU A 273 -7.80 12.25 9.45
C GLU A 273 -7.37 13.13 8.26
N GLY A 274 -7.53 12.63 7.03
CA GLY A 274 -7.13 13.36 5.82
C GLY A 274 -5.63 13.43 5.57
N PHE A 275 -4.78 12.79 6.39
CA PHE A 275 -3.36 12.67 6.11
C PHE A 275 -3.13 11.99 4.76
N PRO A 276 -2.10 12.36 4.00
CA PRO A 276 -1.73 11.60 2.81
C PRO A 276 -1.25 10.22 3.24
N ALA A 277 -1.58 9.15 2.50
CA ALA A 277 -1.10 7.80 2.82
C ALA A 277 0.39 7.66 2.53
N GLY A 278 1.07 6.70 3.17
CA GLY A 278 2.48 6.40 2.87
C GLY A 278 2.67 5.47 1.66
N TRP A 279 3.92 5.29 1.22
CA TRP A 279 4.29 4.29 0.21
C TRP A 279 4.79 3.01 0.87
N ARG A 280 4.27 1.87 0.43
CA ARG A 280 4.70 0.52 0.89
C ARG A 280 5.21 -0.37 -0.25
N LYS A 281 5.78 0.24 -1.29
CA LYS A 281 6.24 -0.48 -2.49
C LYS A 281 7.56 0.08 -2.95
N GLU A 282 8.54 -0.77 -3.21
CA GLU A 282 9.80 -0.40 -3.84
C GLU A 282 9.65 -0.01 -5.33
N LYS A 283 8.60 -0.53 -5.99
CA LYS A 283 8.50 -0.59 -7.45
C LYS A 283 8.05 0.70 -8.14
N ASN A 284 8.41 0.76 -9.43
CA ASN A 284 8.28 1.87 -10.37
C ASN A 284 7.01 2.75 -10.26
N PRO A 285 7.18 4.08 -10.13
CA PRO A 285 8.47 4.79 -9.98
C PRO A 285 9.12 4.50 -8.62
N PRO A 286 10.47 4.53 -8.51
CA PRO A 286 11.16 4.35 -7.23
C PRO A 286 10.57 5.30 -6.20
N THR A 287 10.04 4.74 -5.11
CA THR A 287 9.36 5.50 -4.05
C THR A 287 10.32 5.90 -2.94
N LEU A 288 11.43 5.18 -2.80
CA LEU A 288 12.44 5.39 -1.77
C LEU A 288 13.38 6.53 -2.16
N LYS A 289 13.76 7.32 -1.16
CA LYS A 289 14.73 8.41 -1.25
C LYS A 289 15.99 8.07 -0.49
N TYR A 290 15.82 7.54 0.72
CA TYR A 290 16.91 7.19 1.62
C TYR A 290 16.79 5.76 2.12
N LEU A 291 17.94 5.08 2.18
CA LEU A 291 18.12 3.83 2.90
C LEU A 291 18.66 4.20 4.29
N ASN A 292 17.88 3.92 5.31
CA ASN A 292 18.12 4.38 6.67
C ASN A 292 18.76 3.28 7.53
N ALA A 293 18.38 2.03 7.32
CA ALA A 293 18.97 0.89 8.02
C ALA A 293 18.86 -0.39 7.18
N CYS A 294 19.90 -1.23 7.20
CA CYS A 294 19.75 -2.66 6.88
C CYS A 294 19.04 -3.35 8.05
N TYR A 295 18.37 -4.46 7.81
CA TYR A 295 17.62 -5.14 8.85
C TYR A 295 17.60 -6.66 8.69
N CYS A 296 17.27 -7.35 9.79
CA CYS A 296 16.89 -8.76 9.78
C CYS A 296 15.68 -8.96 10.69
N ASP A 297 14.63 -9.59 10.15
CA ASP A 297 13.42 -9.95 10.88
C ASP A 297 13.49 -11.42 11.29
N MET A 298 13.27 -11.74 12.56
CA MET A 298 13.45 -13.07 13.12
C MET A 298 12.23 -13.52 13.93
N ASP A 299 11.68 -14.67 13.54
CA ASP A 299 10.52 -15.30 14.17
C ASP A 299 10.95 -16.38 15.18
N CYS A 300 11.95 -16.10 16.02
CA CYS A 300 12.56 -17.08 16.94
C CYS A 300 11.55 -17.77 17.89
N TYR A 301 10.41 -17.13 18.18
CA TYR A 301 9.32 -17.73 18.96
C TYR A 301 8.73 -19.00 18.31
N LYS A 302 8.78 -19.12 16.97
CA LYS A 302 8.33 -20.33 16.25
C LYS A 302 9.18 -21.55 16.60
N ALA A 303 10.43 -21.35 17.02
CA ALA A 303 11.31 -22.38 17.53
C ALA A 303 11.25 -22.53 19.07
N GLY A 304 10.32 -21.84 19.74
CA GLY A 304 10.22 -21.79 21.20
C GLY A 304 11.34 -20.99 21.88
N LEU A 305 12.11 -20.21 21.12
CA LEU A 305 13.24 -19.45 21.64
C LEU A 305 12.74 -18.13 22.27
N LYS A 306 13.00 -17.97 23.56
CA LYS A 306 12.66 -16.76 24.32
C LYS A 306 13.53 -15.58 23.89
N TRP A 307 12.98 -14.37 24.04
CA TRP A 307 13.66 -13.11 23.74
C TRP A 307 15.08 -13.01 24.32
N SER A 308 15.25 -13.26 25.63
CA SER A 308 16.55 -13.14 26.30
C SER A 308 17.60 -14.10 25.72
N SER A 309 17.21 -15.35 25.48
CA SER A 309 18.09 -16.36 24.88
C SER A 309 18.47 -15.99 23.44
N ALA A 310 17.52 -15.51 22.65
CA ALA A 310 17.80 -15.05 21.29
C ALA A 310 18.73 -13.83 21.27
N VAL A 311 18.56 -12.87 22.18
CA VAL A 311 19.50 -11.73 22.33
C VAL A 311 20.89 -12.22 22.71
N GLN A 312 21.02 -13.17 23.64
CA GLN A 312 22.32 -13.75 24.01
C GLN A 312 23.04 -14.36 22.80
N ILE A 313 22.33 -15.14 21.98
CA ILE A 313 22.87 -15.73 20.76
C ILE A 313 23.32 -14.64 19.78
N ILE A 314 22.53 -13.58 19.63
CA ILE A 314 22.87 -12.44 18.77
C ILE A 314 24.13 -11.74 19.26
N LEU A 315 24.25 -11.49 20.57
CA LEU A 315 25.45 -10.87 21.14
C LEU A 315 26.68 -11.75 20.93
N GLN A 316 26.55 -13.06 21.14
CA GLN A 316 27.61 -14.02 20.85
C GLN A 316 28.00 -13.99 19.35
N ALA A 317 27.02 -13.96 18.44
CA ALA A 317 27.28 -13.84 16.99
C ALA A 317 28.03 -12.54 16.62
N GLN A 318 27.80 -11.46 17.38
CA GLN A 318 28.55 -10.21 17.22
C GLN A 318 29.99 -10.33 17.75
N GLU A 319 30.18 -10.95 18.92
CA GLU A 319 31.50 -11.19 19.53
C GLU A 319 32.37 -12.12 18.67
N GLU A 320 31.77 -13.16 18.11
CA GLU A 320 32.41 -14.12 17.21
C GLU A 320 32.59 -13.58 15.77
N ASN A 321 32.20 -12.32 15.51
CA ASN A 321 32.30 -11.66 14.20
C ASN A 321 31.52 -12.35 13.06
N ILE A 322 30.52 -13.17 13.39
CA ILE A 322 29.59 -13.73 12.41
C ILE A 322 28.81 -12.60 11.74
N ILE A 323 28.34 -11.66 12.55
CA ILE A 323 27.72 -10.40 12.14
C ILE A 323 28.45 -9.22 12.79
N PRO A 324 28.49 -8.04 12.15
CA PRO A 324 28.88 -6.83 12.87
C PRO A 324 27.88 -6.49 13.97
N PRO A 325 28.29 -5.71 14.97
CA PRO A 325 27.39 -5.14 15.96
C PRO A 325 26.16 -4.49 15.31
N ALA A 326 24.96 -4.95 15.66
CA ALA A 326 23.76 -4.27 15.24
C ALA A 326 23.67 -2.92 15.93
N SER A 327 23.14 -1.91 15.26
CA SER A 327 22.91 -0.60 15.88
C SER A 327 21.74 -0.66 16.87
N ILE A 328 20.72 -1.46 16.55
CA ILE A 328 19.51 -1.62 17.35
C ILE A 328 19.09 -3.08 17.37
N ILE A 329 18.77 -3.59 18.55
CA ILE A 329 18.12 -4.89 18.77
C ILE A 329 16.71 -4.61 19.28
N ALA A 330 15.68 -4.97 18.52
CA ALA A 330 14.30 -4.64 18.85
C ALA A 330 13.43 -5.87 19.09
N ARG A 331 12.64 -5.83 20.15
CA ARG A 331 11.61 -6.82 20.47
C ARG A 331 10.32 -6.44 19.75
N SER A 332 9.88 -7.27 18.81
CA SER A 332 8.66 -7.03 18.05
C SER A 332 7.36 -7.33 18.81
N GLY A 333 7.48 -7.77 20.06
CA GLY A 333 6.41 -8.33 20.88
C GLY A 333 6.36 -9.85 20.86
N ARG A 334 6.92 -10.51 19.83
CA ARG A 334 7.06 -11.98 19.77
C ARG A 334 8.42 -12.45 19.26
N GLY A 335 9.00 -11.73 18.30
CA GLY A 335 10.30 -12.03 17.69
C GLY A 335 11.29 -10.89 17.89
N ILE A 336 12.31 -10.88 17.04
CA ILE A 336 13.44 -9.93 17.09
C ILE A 336 13.61 -9.23 15.75
N TYR A 337 13.88 -7.93 15.79
CA TYR A 337 14.46 -7.21 14.66
C TYR A 337 15.89 -6.80 15.00
N LEU A 338 16.79 -6.95 14.04
CA LEU A 338 18.10 -6.31 14.06
C LEU A 338 18.11 -5.18 13.05
N LEU A 339 18.71 -4.04 13.41
CA LEU A 339 18.92 -2.93 12.50
C LEU A 339 20.37 -2.48 12.52
N TRP A 340 20.95 -2.27 11.34
CA TRP A 340 22.24 -1.61 11.14
C TRP A 340 21.99 -0.25 10.49
N LEU A 341 22.13 0.82 11.26
CA LEU A 341 21.91 2.19 10.80
C LEU A 341 22.88 2.54 9.69
N LEU A 342 22.35 3.14 8.62
CA LEU A 342 23.09 3.51 7.43
C LEU A 342 23.43 5.00 7.41
N THR A 343 24.56 5.32 6.80
CA THR A 343 25.01 6.66 6.43
C THR A 343 25.62 6.64 5.04
N SER A 344 25.73 7.82 4.42
CA SER A 344 26.48 7.98 3.16
C SER A 344 27.98 8.04 3.43
N GLU A 345 28.78 7.76 2.40
CA GLU A 345 30.22 8.05 2.37
C GLU A 345 30.49 9.56 2.47
N ARG A 346 29.53 10.40 2.07
CA ARG A 346 29.58 11.83 2.31
C ARG A 346 29.23 12.10 3.78
N THR A 347 30.18 12.66 4.53
CA THR A 347 30.02 13.07 5.92
C THR A 347 28.72 13.85 6.14
N GLY A 348 27.91 13.42 7.12
CA GLY A 348 26.64 14.07 7.48
C GLY A 348 25.46 13.80 6.53
N ALA A 349 25.62 13.01 5.46
CA ALA A 349 24.53 12.71 4.52
C ALA A 349 23.91 11.32 4.75
N GLN A 350 22.63 11.17 4.42
CA GLN A 350 21.95 9.87 4.42
C GLN A 350 22.27 9.07 3.17
N GLN A 351 22.24 7.73 3.29
CA GLN A 351 22.45 6.84 2.16
C GLN A 351 21.29 6.97 1.16
N ARG A 352 21.59 7.35 -0.08
CA ARG A 352 20.58 7.48 -1.13
C ARG A 352 20.10 6.12 -1.61
N ALA A 353 18.82 6.02 -1.93
CA ALA A 353 18.16 4.83 -2.45
C ALA A 353 18.14 4.81 -4.00
N PHE A 354 19.28 5.00 -4.68
CA PHE A 354 19.26 4.77 -6.13
C PHE A 354 19.22 3.26 -6.44
N PRO A 355 18.87 2.86 -7.67
CA PRO A 355 18.65 1.45 -8.00
C PRO A 355 19.82 0.54 -7.65
N GLN A 356 21.06 0.99 -7.85
CA GLN A 356 22.25 0.21 -7.55
C GLN A 356 22.49 0.03 -6.04
N GLU A 357 22.21 1.04 -5.22
CA GLU A 357 22.30 0.99 -3.76
C GLU A 357 21.19 0.12 -3.19
N ILE A 358 19.99 0.14 -3.77
CA ILE A 358 18.91 -0.80 -3.42
C ILE A 358 19.34 -2.23 -3.75
N ALA A 359 20.00 -2.47 -4.89
CA ALA A 359 20.48 -3.81 -5.24
C ALA A 359 21.52 -4.32 -4.24
N LEU A 360 22.51 -3.49 -3.89
CA LEU A 360 23.52 -3.83 -2.89
C LEU A 360 22.90 -4.02 -1.49
N TYR A 361 21.99 -3.13 -1.09
CA TYR A 361 21.23 -3.24 0.15
C TYR A 361 20.51 -4.59 0.28
N LYS A 362 19.87 -5.06 -0.79
CA LYS A 362 19.21 -6.37 -0.82
C LYS A 362 20.20 -7.52 -0.66
N GLN A 363 21.38 -7.43 -1.27
CA GLN A 363 22.43 -8.43 -1.12
C GLN A 363 22.93 -8.48 0.33
N ILE A 364 23.13 -7.31 0.96
CA ILE A 364 23.52 -7.20 2.37
C ILE A 364 22.46 -7.83 3.28
N ASN A 365 21.19 -7.47 3.15
CA ASN A 365 20.12 -8.07 3.95
C ASN A 365 20.03 -9.60 3.76
N LYS A 366 20.20 -10.10 2.54
CA LYS A 366 20.26 -11.55 2.29
C LYS A 366 21.44 -12.22 2.99
N ALA A 367 22.64 -11.63 2.90
CA ALA A 367 23.82 -12.16 3.57
C ALA A 367 23.67 -12.16 5.10
N ILE A 368 23.04 -11.13 5.67
CA ILE A 368 22.69 -11.09 7.10
C ILE A 368 21.79 -12.27 7.47
N ILE A 369 20.69 -12.45 6.73
CA ILE A 369 19.75 -13.56 6.92
C ILE A 369 20.48 -14.90 6.84
N GLU A 370 21.24 -15.13 5.78
CA GLU A 370 21.96 -16.39 5.53
C GLU A 370 22.99 -16.69 6.63
N ARG A 371 23.76 -15.68 7.08
CA ARG A 371 24.74 -15.88 8.15
C ARG A 371 24.08 -16.25 9.48
N LEU A 372 23.01 -15.55 9.85
CA LEU A 372 22.30 -15.83 11.10
C LEU A 372 21.58 -17.18 11.06
N ASP A 373 20.97 -17.52 9.92
CA ASP A 373 20.31 -18.82 9.72
C ASP A 373 21.31 -19.98 9.79
N ASN A 374 22.51 -19.82 9.21
CA ASN A 374 23.57 -20.83 9.26
C ASN A 374 24.21 -20.95 10.64
N TYR A 375 24.35 -19.83 11.36
CA TYR A 375 24.96 -19.79 12.68
C TYR A 375 24.04 -20.39 13.75
N GLU A 376 22.77 -19.97 13.77
CA GLU A 376 21.77 -20.51 14.69
C GLU A 376 20.39 -20.56 14.01
N PRO A 377 19.99 -21.72 13.45
CA PRO A 377 18.72 -21.88 12.77
C PRO A 377 17.49 -21.60 13.64
N ARG A 378 17.59 -21.74 14.98
CA ARG A 378 16.48 -21.44 15.90
C ARG A 378 16.14 -19.96 15.98
N LEU A 379 17.02 -19.07 15.50
CA LEU A 379 16.68 -17.65 15.33
C LEU A 379 15.57 -17.45 14.29
N MET A 380 15.42 -18.37 13.34
CA MET A 380 14.40 -18.36 12.29
C MET A 380 14.26 -17.00 11.57
N PRO A 381 15.34 -16.48 10.94
CA PRO A 381 15.24 -15.25 10.15
C PRO A 381 14.27 -15.42 8.97
N ASP A 382 13.45 -14.40 8.71
CA ASP A 382 12.49 -14.38 7.60
C ASP A 382 13.25 -14.31 6.27
N ARG A 383 13.41 -15.46 5.62
CA ARG A 383 14.18 -15.61 4.37
C ARG A 383 13.69 -14.77 3.19
N ILE A 384 12.46 -14.23 3.25
CA ILE A 384 11.91 -13.35 2.21
C ILE A 384 11.98 -11.87 2.58
N ALA A 385 12.42 -11.52 3.79
CA ALA A 385 12.48 -10.16 4.32
C ALA A 385 13.79 -9.43 3.96
N PHE A 386 14.08 -9.28 2.68
CA PHE A 386 15.25 -8.51 2.22
C PHE A 386 14.85 -7.26 1.43
N ASP A 387 13.57 -6.91 1.37
CA ASP A 387 13.06 -5.76 0.62
C ASP A 387 13.43 -4.42 1.28
N ALA A 388 13.61 -3.36 0.50
CA ALA A 388 13.93 -2.01 0.92
C ALA A 388 12.69 -1.19 1.35
N ALA A 389 11.46 -1.67 1.13
CA ALA A 389 10.23 -0.97 1.53
C ALA A 389 9.61 -1.58 2.80
N ARG A 390 10.43 -2.26 3.61
CA ARG A 390 9.99 -2.98 4.80
C ARG A 390 9.35 -2.04 5.81
N ILE A 391 8.28 -2.55 6.41
CA ILE A 391 7.64 -1.94 7.58
C ILE A 391 7.92 -2.81 8.81
N LEU A 392 8.24 -2.17 9.93
CA LEU A 392 8.42 -2.83 11.23
C LEU A 392 7.43 -2.25 12.22
N ARG A 393 7.18 -2.96 13.33
CA ARG A 393 6.28 -2.47 14.38
C ARG A 393 6.84 -1.22 15.04
N ILE A 394 5.95 -0.29 15.38
CA ILE A 394 6.34 0.99 15.97
C ILE A 394 6.88 0.78 17.41
N PRO A 395 8.06 1.33 17.75
CA PRO A 395 8.56 1.37 19.13
C PRO A 395 7.51 1.92 20.09
N GLY A 396 7.25 1.23 21.19
CA GLY A 396 6.27 1.61 22.19
C GLY A 396 4.84 1.13 21.93
N SER A 397 4.49 0.69 20.70
CA SER A 397 3.17 0.13 20.39
C SER A 397 2.97 -1.29 20.97
N LEU A 398 1.72 -1.72 21.13
CA LEU A 398 1.36 -3.08 21.55
C LEU A 398 1.19 -4.02 20.35
N ASN A 399 1.76 -5.21 20.46
CA ASN A 399 1.51 -6.33 19.56
C ASN A 399 0.44 -7.25 20.17
N THR A 400 -0.73 -7.34 19.51
CA THR A 400 -1.83 -8.21 19.98
C THR A 400 -1.72 -9.65 19.49
N GLU A 401 -0.79 -9.93 18.57
CA GLU A 401 -0.49 -11.29 18.09
C GLU A 401 0.59 -11.99 18.94
N ALA A 402 0.92 -11.44 20.13
CA ALA A 402 1.85 -12.06 21.07
C ALA A 402 1.16 -13.20 21.85
N GLU A 403 1.89 -14.25 22.22
CA GLU A 403 1.35 -15.42 22.92
C GLU A 403 0.66 -15.08 24.26
N THR A 404 1.14 -14.05 24.95
CA THR A 404 0.56 -13.55 26.21
C THR A 404 -0.62 -12.57 26.01
N GLY A 405 -1.13 -12.45 24.78
CA GLY A 405 -2.28 -11.61 24.42
C GLY A 405 -1.91 -10.16 24.09
N GLN A 406 -0.95 -9.55 24.78
CA GLN A 406 -0.40 -8.22 24.45
C GLN A 406 1.05 -8.10 24.93
N GLN A 407 1.95 -7.64 24.06
CA GLN A 407 3.34 -7.34 24.43
C GLN A 407 3.77 -6.02 23.78
N GLN A 408 4.44 -5.17 24.57
CA GLN A 408 4.99 -3.92 24.07
C GLN A 408 6.22 -4.15 23.18
N VAL A 409 6.28 -3.38 22.10
CA VAL A 409 7.40 -3.33 21.17
C VAL A 409 8.48 -2.42 21.75
N ASN A 410 9.72 -2.90 21.86
CA ASN A 410 10.82 -2.17 22.49
C ASN A 410 12.07 -2.21 21.59
N PHE A 411 12.76 -1.09 21.45
CA PHE A 411 13.98 -0.96 20.65
C PHE A 411 15.16 -0.65 21.58
N ILE A 412 16.15 -1.54 21.64
CA ILE A 412 17.35 -1.38 22.46
C ILE A 412 18.48 -0.88 21.56
N ILE A 413 18.90 0.36 21.77
CA ILE A 413 20.00 0.99 21.04
C ILE A 413 21.32 0.46 21.59
N GLN A 414 22.15 -0.13 20.74
CA GLN A 414 23.48 -0.58 21.14
C GLN A 414 24.47 0.60 21.06
N VAL A 415 25.18 0.82 22.15
CA VAL A 415 26.23 1.83 22.26
C VAL A 415 27.55 1.11 22.42
N ILE A 416 28.49 1.39 21.52
CA ILE A 416 29.86 0.85 21.57
C ILE A 416 30.81 1.86 22.20
N THR A 417 32.10 1.52 22.28
CA THR A 417 33.16 2.32 22.87
C THR A 417 33.11 3.79 22.41
N GLY A 418 33.16 4.70 23.38
CA GLY A 418 33.11 6.15 23.14
C GLY A 418 31.70 6.73 23.02
N ASN A 419 30.67 6.07 23.58
CA ASN A 419 29.28 6.49 23.57
C ASN A 419 28.70 6.70 22.15
N LYS A 420 29.17 5.91 21.17
CA LYS A 420 28.70 6.00 19.79
C LYS A 420 27.81 4.82 19.46
N VAL A 421 26.71 5.08 18.77
CA VAL A 421 25.90 4.04 18.13
C VAL A 421 26.65 3.57 16.87
N PRO A 422 26.76 2.26 16.60
CA PRO A 422 27.32 1.78 15.35
C PRO A 422 26.54 2.32 14.15
N VAL A 423 27.21 2.97 13.20
CA VAL A 423 26.62 3.48 11.95
C VAL A 423 27.53 3.10 10.80
N TYR A 424 26.94 2.66 9.69
CA TYR A 424 27.65 2.01 8.60
C TYR A 424 27.36 2.67 7.25
N THR A 425 28.33 2.66 6.33
CA THR A 425 28.02 2.83 4.91
C THR A 425 27.63 1.48 4.30
N LEU A 426 26.91 1.47 3.17
CA LEU A 426 26.64 0.21 2.46
C LEU A 426 27.92 -0.51 2.08
N LYS A 427 28.96 0.24 1.68
CA LYS A 427 30.27 -0.31 1.35
C LYS A 427 30.91 -1.00 2.57
N ASN A 428 30.88 -0.35 3.75
CA ASN A 428 31.43 -0.93 4.96
C ASN A 428 30.70 -2.23 5.37
N LEU A 429 29.37 -2.27 5.28
CA LEU A 429 28.63 -3.52 5.53
C LEU A 429 28.94 -4.58 4.48
N ALA A 430 28.99 -4.22 3.20
CA ALA A 430 29.34 -5.17 2.14
C ALA A 430 30.71 -5.83 2.39
N GLU A 431 31.72 -5.04 2.77
CA GLU A 431 33.05 -5.53 3.15
C GLU A 431 32.96 -6.51 4.34
N LYS A 432 32.26 -6.13 5.42
CA LYS A 432 32.08 -7.01 6.60
C LYS A 432 31.33 -8.31 6.29
N PHE A 433 30.46 -8.27 5.30
CA PHE A 433 29.72 -9.45 4.83
C PHE A 433 30.44 -10.22 3.71
N ASN A 434 31.66 -9.82 3.31
CA ASN A 434 32.42 -10.39 2.20
C ASN A 434 31.62 -10.40 0.88
N ILE A 435 30.75 -9.40 0.69
CA ILE A 435 29.98 -9.23 -0.53
C ILE A 435 30.86 -8.52 -1.53
N SER A 436 31.15 -9.19 -2.65
CA SER A 436 31.88 -8.58 -3.75
C SER A 436 31.07 -7.40 -4.29
N VAL A 437 31.52 -6.18 -3.98
CA VAL A 437 31.02 -4.98 -4.63
C VAL A 437 31.63 -4.96 -6.02
N GLN A 438 30.99 -5.68 -6.95
CA GLN A 438 31.37 -5.61 -8.35
C GLN A 438 31.23 -4.15 -8.80
N PRO A 439 32.27 -3.49 -9.35
CA PRO A 439 32.06 -2.27 -10.11
C PRO A 439 31.18 -2.66 -11.29
N LEU A 440 29.89 -2.32 -11.20
CA LEU A 440 28.96 -2.82 -12.20
C LEU A 440 29.28 -2.18 -13.55
N PRO A 441 29.31 -2.98 -14.63
CA PRO A 441 29.12 -2.47 -15.97
C PRO A 441 27.83 -1.63 -15.96
N TYR A 442 27.83 -0.53 -16.68
CA TYR A 442 26.60 0.19 -17.00
C TYR A 442 25.65 -0.79 -17.72
N GLU A 443 24.80 -1.49 -16.98
CA GLU A 443 23.68 -2.23 -17.55
C GLU A 443 22.50 -1.27 -17.65
N PRO A 444 22.08 -0.86 -18.85
CA PRO A 444 20.88 -0.07 -19.01
C PRO A 444 19.73 -0.88 -18.42
N ALA A 445 19.04 -0.31 -17.43
CA ALA A 445 17.94 -0.90 -16.70
C ALA A 445 17.09 -1.81 -17.61
N ILE A 446 17.08 -3.12 -17.30
CA ILE A 446 16.29 -4.12 -18.02
C ILE A 446 14.86 -3.58 -18.12
N ILE A 447 14.45 -3.25 -19.34
CA ILE A 447 13.13 -2.74 -19.67
C ILE A 447 12.16 -3.90 -19.47
N TYR A 448 11.56 -4.01 -18.28
CA TYR A 448 10.38 -4.84 -18.09
C TYR A 448 9.28 -4.31 -19.01
N LYS A 449 9.13 -4.92 -20.19
CA LYS A 449 8.00 -4.70 -21.10
C LYS A 449 6.74 -5.19 -20.39
N ARG A 450 6.08 -4.29 -19.65
CA ARG A 450 4.76 -4.55 -19.07
C ARG A 450 3.80 -4.79 -20.23
N GLN A 451 3.20 -5.97 -20.32
CA GLN A 451 2.16 -6.22 -21.31
C GLN A 451 0.98 -5.28 -21.06
N ILE A 452 0.66 -4.48 -22.06
CA ILE A 452 -0.32 -3.40 -21.99
C ILE A 452 -1.72 -3.98 -22.22
N LYS A 453 -2.67 -3.70 -21.32
CA LYS A 453 -4.08 -4.13 -21.48
C LYS A 453 -4.86 -3.31 -22.52
N ASN A 454 -4.51 -2.04 -22.77
CA ASN A 454 -5.13 -1.18 -23.80
C ASN A 454 -4.09 -0.34 -24.56
N ARG A 455 -4.08 -0.37 -25.90
CA ARG A 455 -3.24 0.51 -26.72
C ARG A 455 -3.56 1.98 -26.41
N GLY A 456 -2.54 2.79 -26.10
CA GLY A 456 -2.67 4.24 -25.85
C GLY A 456 -2.61 4.67 -24.37
N SER A 457 -2.82 3.78 -23.40
CA SER A 457 -2.73 4.14 -21.97
C SER A 457 -1.32 3.98 -21.39
N ALA A 458 -0.46 4.91 -21.83
CA ALA A 458 0.83 5.33 -21.25
C ALA A 458 2.08 4.43 -21.46
N PRO A 459 2.98 4.78 -22.40
CA PRO A 459 4.38 4.40 -22.31
C PRO A 459 5.13 5.31 -21.32
N GLY A 460 6.20 4.79 -20.72
CA GLY A 460 6.97 5.44 -19.65
C GLY A 460 7.35 6.89 -19.97
N ARG A 461 6.99 7.82 -19.08
CA ARG A 461 7.23 9.27 -19.20
C ARG A 461 8.69 9.64 -19.53
N ARG A 462 9.67 8.79 -19.16
CA ARG A 462 11.09 8.96 -19.52
C ARG A 462 11.37 8.65 -20.98
N GLN A 463 10.81 7.57 -21.54
CA GLN A 463 10.99 7.20 -22.95
C GLN A 463 10.27 8.20 -23.88
N GLY A 464 9.11 8.72 -23.47
CA GLY A 464 8.44 9.82 -24.18
C GLY A 464 9.30 11.08 -24.23
N LYS A 465 9.91 11.48 -23.10
CA LYS A 465 10.81 12.64 -23.06
C LYS A 465 12.07 12.44 -23.90
N ILE A 466 12.66 11.25 -23.88
CA ILE A 466 13.83 10.89 -24.70
C ILE A 466 13.47 10.93 -26.18
N ALA A 467 12.35 10.31 -26.57
CA ALA A 467 11.88 10.32 -27.95
C ALA A 467 11.60 11.74 -28.46
N THR A 468 10.89 12.56 -27.68
CA THR A 468 10.67 13.97 -28.01
C THR A 468 11.99 14.74 -28.10
N GLY A 469 12.97 14.45 -27.23
CA GLY A 469 14.32 15.02 -27.32
C GLY A 469 15.00 14.68 -28.65
N ASN A 470 15.00 13.39 -29.02
CA ASN A 470 15.58 12.91 -30.28
C ASN A 470 14.90 13.53 -31.51
N TYR A 471 13.55 13.56 -31.54
CA TYR A 471 12.82 14.22 -32.63
C TYR A 471 13.18 15.69 -32.75
N ARG A 472 13.30 16.41 -31.63
CA ARG A 472 13.66 17.83 -31.66
C ARG A 472 15.10 18.08 -32.08
N ILE A 473 16.05 17.20 -31.75
CA ILE A 473 17.42 17.28 -32.26
C ILE A 473 17.41 17.07 -33.77
N SER A 474 16.75 16.00 -34.24
CA SER A 474 16.64 15.69 -35.66
C SER A 474 16.04 16.87 -36.43
N ASP A 475 14.90 17.38 -35.97
CA ASP A 475 14.23 18.53 -36.59
C ASP A 475 15.13 19.78 -36.58
N LEU A 476 15.79 20.07 -35.46
CA LEU A 476 16.67 21.23 -35.34
C LEU A 476 17.83 21.15 -36.35
N LEU A 477 18.45 19.99 -36.50
CA LEU A 477 19.55 19.77 -37.44
C LEU A 477 19.05 19.84 -38.89
N THR A 478 17.89 19.26 -39.21
CA THR A 478 17.26 19.38 -40.53
C THR A 478 16.93 20.84 -40.86
N ILE A 479 16.40 21.60 -39.91
CA ILE A 479 16.13 23.04 -40.06
C ILE A 479 17.44 23.79 -40.30
N ALA A 480 18.49 23.52 -39.53
CA ALA A 480 19.79 24.16 -39.67
C ALA A 480 20.39 23.90 -41.06
N GLN A 481 20.34 22.65 -41.53
CA GLN A 481 20.81 22.25 -42.84
C GLN A 481 20.04 22.96 -43.96
N ASN A 482 18.71 23.01 -43.87
CA ASN A 482 17.86 23.68 -44.86
C ASN A 482 18.09 25.21 -44.89
N GLN A 483 18.46 25.82 -43.76
CA GLN A 483 18.72 27.26 -43.66
C GLN A 483 20.18 27.65 -44.00
N GLY A 484 21.04 26.68 -44.31
CA GLY A 484 22.48 26.92 -44.51
C GLY A 484 23.15 27.44 -43.23
N GLY A 485 22.79 26.86 -42.09
CA GLY A 485 23.25 27.29 -40.77
C GLY A 485 22.36 28.35 -40.12
N PHE A 486 22.50 28.50 -38.80
CA PHE A 486 21.78 29.54 -38.07
C PHE A 486 22.43 30.91 -38.25
N LYS A 487 21.63 31.89 -38.70
CA LYS A 487 22.10 33.27 -38.93
C LYS A 487 22.39 34.02 -37.63
N GLN A 488 23.23 35.06 -37.73
CA GLN A 488 23.50 36.01 -36.65
C GLN A 488 22.22 36.47 -35.92
N GLY A 489 22.29 36.61 -34.59
CA GLY A 489 21.15 36.88 -33.71
C GLY A 489 20.33 35.65 -33.27
N LYS A 490 20.45 34.49 -33.96
CA LYS A 490 19.76 33.24 -33.57
C LYS A 490 20.68 32.11 -33.10
N ARG A 491 22.00 32.25 -33.31
CA ARG A 491 23.04 31.21 -33.06
C ARG A 491 23.04 30.71 -31.62
N TRP A 492 23.29 31.61 -30.65
CA TRP A 492 23.34 31.28 -29.22
C TRP A 492 22.08 30.54 -28.74
N LYS A 493 20.90 31.02 -29.14
CA LYS A 493 19.63 30.44 -28.73
C LYS A 493 19.40 29.07 -29.36
N SER A 494 19.82 28.88 -30.60
CA SER A 494 19.71 27.60 -31.31
C SER A 494 20.65 26.55 -30.73
N ILE A 495 21.89 26.92 -30.41
CA ILE A 495 22.85 26.08 -29.66
C ILE A 495 22.29 25.75 -28.27
N SER A 496 21.68 26.72 -27.60
CA SER A 496 21.02 26.49 -26.31
C SER A 496 19.85 25.50 -26.41
N TYR A 497 19.02 25.61 -27.44
CA TYR A 497 17.94 24.66 -27.70
C TYR A 497 18.47 23.26 -27.98
N PHE A 498 19.53 23.14 -28.79
CA PHE A 498 20.23 21.88 -29.00
C PHE A 498 20.67 21.26 -27.67
N CYS A 499 21.35 22.01 -26.80
CA CYS A 499 21.78 21.53 -25.48
C CYS A 499 20.62 21.00 -24.63
N TYR A 500 19.49 21.73 -24.59
CA TYR A 500 18.31 21.29 -23.85
C TYR A 500 17.66 20.03 -24.44
N PHE A 501 17.62 19.91 -25.78
CA PHE A 501 17.04 18.75 -26.46
C PHE A 501 17.93 17.52 -26.31
N ALA A 502 19.25 17.66 -26.48
CA ALA A 502 20.25 16.62 -26.26
C ALA A 502 20.25 16.12 -24.80
N LYS A 503 20.14 17.04 -23.84
CA LYS A 503 19.94 16.68 -22.43
C LYS A 503 18.63 15.91 -22.20
N ALA A 504 17.54 16.29 -22.88
CA ALA A 504 16.26 15.57 -22.80
C ALA A 504 16.31 14.18 -23.45
N ALA A 505 17.08 14.05 -24.53
CA ALA A 505 17.37 12.81 -25.24
C ALA A 505 18.28 11.85 -24.46
N GLY A 506 18.97 12.35 -23.42
CA GLY A 506 19.84 11.55 -22.56
C GLY A 506 21.28 11.45 -23.04
N PHE A 507 21.75 12.40 -23.84
CA PHE A 507 23.14 12.49 -24.28
C PHE A 507 24.06 12.77 -23.08
N THR A 508 25.30 12.30 -23.13
CA THR A 508 26.29 12.61 -22.09
C THR A 508 26.76 14.06 -22.21
N LEU A 509 27.37 14.61 -21.15
CA LEU A 509 27.95 15.95 -21.22
C LEU A 509 28.97 16.07 -22.35
N SER A 510 29.83 15.05 -22.52
CA SER A 510 30.84 15.02 -23.58
C SER A 510 30.22 15.00 -24.99
N ASP A 511 29.12 14.26 -25.19
CA ASP A 511 28.41 14.23 -26.48
C ASP A 511 27.80 15.59 -26.81
N ILE A 512 27.23 16.26 -25.80
CA ILE A 512 26.64 17.58 -25.97
C ILE A 512 27.73 18.61 -26.26
N GLU A 513 28.87 18.58 -25.57
CA GLU A 513 30.00 19.47 -25.84
C GLU A 513 30.47 19.34 -27.28
N LYS A 514 30.76 18.11 -27.73
CA LYS A 514 31.20 17.83 -29.09
C LYS A 514 30.19 18.28 -30.15
N GLN A 515 28.94 17.84 -30.04
CA GLN A 515 27.93 18.15 -31.07
C GLN A 515 27.47 19.61 -31.05
N SER A 516 27.54 20.28 -29.91
CA SER A 516 27.27 21.73 -29.84
C SER A 516 28.37 22.52 -30.53
N GLN A 517 29.63 22.06 -30.44
CA GLN A 517 30.76 22.64 -31.16
C GLN A 517 30.60 22.45 -32.67
N ASP A 518 30.29 21.24 -33.12
CA ASP A 518 30.02 20.94 -34.53
C ASP A 518 28.86 21.78 -35.11
N LEU A 519 27.82 22.02 -34.31
CA LEU A 519 26.68 22.86 -34.71
C LEU A 519 27.08 24.35 -34.75
N ALA A 520 27.92 24.78 -33.82
CA ALA A 520 28.39 26.15 -33.74
C ALA A 520 29.29 26.51 -34.93
N GLU A 521 30.16 25.60 -35.36
CA GLU A 521 30.99 25.74 -36.56
C GLU A 521 30.16 25.87 -37.85
N LYS A 522 29.01 25.18 -37.90
CA LYS A 522 28.06 25.20 -39.03
C LYS A 522 27.08 26.37 -38.97
N CYS A 523 27.19 27.27 -38.00
CA CYS A 523 26.40 28.51 -37.99
C CYS A 523 26.95 29.51 -39.02
N ASP A 524 26.15 30.54 -39.36
CA ASP A 524 26.54 31.56 -40.33
C ASP A 524 26.41 32.99 -39.75
N PRO A 525 27.52 33.65 -39.40
CA PRO A 525 28.89 33.11 -39.37
C PRO A 525 29.07 32.07 -38.24
N PRO A 526 30.17 31.28 -38.22
CA PRO A 526 30.46 30.31 -37.16
C PRO A 526 30.37 30.94 -35.78
N TYR A 527 29.99 30.17 -34.77
CA TYR A 527 29.84 30.64 -33.39
C TYR A 527 30.92 30.05 -32.48
N PRO A 528 31.56 30.82 -31.59
CA PRO A 528 31.47 32.28 -31.44
C PRO A 528 32.21 33.02 -32.57
N SER A 529 31.72 34.20 -32.97
CA SER A 529 32.43 35.08 -33.92
C SER A 529 32.61 36.51 -33.40
N GLU A 530 31.90 36.90 -32.36
CA GLU A 530 31.96 38.25 -31.78
C GLU A 530 32.72 38.22 -30.44
N PRO A 531 33.42 39.31 -30.05
CA PRO A 531 34.15 39.37 -28.79
C PRO A 531 33.28 39.10 -27.54
N ASP A 532 32.01 39.48 -27.59
CA ASP A 532 31.05 39.32 -26.50
C ASP A 532 30.31 37.97 -26.54
N ASP A 533 30.59 37.11 -27.52
CA ASP A 533 29.95 35.81 -27.62
C ASP A 533 30.35 34.90 -26.45
N THR A 534 29.35 34.26 -25.84
CA THR A 534 29.60 33.28 -24.79
C THR A 534 30.23 32.01 -25.41
N PRO A 535 31.39 31.54 -24.92
CA PRO A 535 31.99 30.31 -25.43
C PRO A 535 31.02 29.11 -25.35
N VAL A 536 31.00 28.27 -26.39
CA VAL A 536 30.08 27.12 -26.49
C VAL A 536 30.12 26.23 -25.25
N LEU A 537 31.31 25.90 -24.75
CA LEU A 537 31.49 25.12 -23.51
C LEU A 537 30.84 25.77 -22.29
N LYS A 538 30.84 27.10 -22.19
CA LYS A 538 30.18 27.84 -21.10
C LYS A 538 28.66 27.77 -21.24
N ILE A 539 28.12 27.79 -22.46
CA ILE A 539 26.69 27.56 -22.73
C ILE A 539 26.29 26.15 -22.28
N VAL A 540 27.06 25.14 -22.69
CA VAL A 540 26.79 23.72 -22.37
C VAL A 540 26.80 23.49 -20.86
N LYS A 541 27.85 23.93 -20.15
CA LYS A 541 27.97 23.80 -18.69
C LYS A 541 26.82 24.49 -17.96
N ASN A 542 26.45 25.70 -18.38
CA ASN A 542 25.35 26.46 -17.79
C ASN A 542 23.98 25.78 -17.98
N ILE A 543 23.75 25.14 -19.13
CA ILE A 543 22.50 24.41 -19.40
C ILE A 543 22.49 23.05 -18.71
N TRP A 544 23.64 22.40 -18.60
CA TRP A 544 23.79 21.09 -17.97
C TRP A 544 23.33 21.10 -16.52
N VAL A 545 23.60 22.17 -15.78
CA VAL A 545 23.15 22.31 -14.37
C VAL A 545 21.69 22.75 -14.23
N LYS A 546 21.07 23.30 -15.29
CA LYS A 546 19.69 23.83 -15.25
C LYS A 546 18.63 22.75 -15.52
N TYR A 547 17.44 22.92 -14.96
CA TYR A 547 16.29 22.08 -15.32
C TYR A 547 15.89 22.28 -16.79
N THR A 548 15.55 21.20 -17.51
CA THR A 548 15.08 21.30 -18.90
C THR A 548 13.65 21.86 -18.93
N PRO A 549 13.41 23.08 -19.46
CA PRO A 549 12.09 23.67 -19.47
C PRO A 549 11.13 22.92 -20.41
N ARG A 550 9.84 23.15 -20.24
CA ARG A 550 8.83 22.70 -21.21
C ARG A 550 8.84 23.67 -22.39
N PHE A 551 9.03 23.14 -23.59
CA PHE A 551 9.03 23.95 -24.81
C PHE A 551 7.64 23.94 -25.46
N ASN A 552 7.20 25.13 -25.88
CA ASN A 552 6.01 25.32 -26.69
C ASN A 552 6.39 25.20 -28.17
N ASN A 553 5.73 24.30 -28.89
CA ASN A 553 6.03 24.02 -30.29
C ASN A 553 5.70 25.20 -31.21
N ASP A 554 4.69 26.03 -30.91
CA ASP A 554 4.39 27.22 -31.71
C ASP A 554 5.47 28.29 -31.55
N LEU A 555 5.99 28.47 -30.32
CA LEU A 555 7.10 29.39 -30.09
C LEU A 555 8.37 28.92 -30.80
N LEU A 556 8.66 27.61 -30.76
CA LEU A 556 9.79 27.04 -31.50
C LEU A 556 9.61 27.19 -33.01
N SER A 557 8.44 26.85 -33.54
CA SER A 557 8.14 26.96 -34.97
C SER A 557 8.21 28.40 -35.45
N LYS A 558 7.68 29.36 -34.68
CA LYS A 558 7.80 30.79 -34.95
C LYS A 558 9.26 31.26 -34.91
N PHE A 559 10.03 30.82 -33.91
CA PHE A 559 11.45 31.16 -33.79
C PHE A 559 12.26 30.67 -35.00
N PHE A 560 12.04 29.43 -35.44
CA PHE A 560 12.71 28.81 -36.58
C PHE A 560 12.07 29.13 -37.94
N LYS A 561 10.99 29.91 -37.98
CA LYS A 561 10.21 30.24 -39.19
C LYS A 561 9.68 28.97 -39.91
N VAL A 562 9.29 27.95 -39.16
CA VAL A 562 8.69 26.72 -39.67
C VAL A 562 7.20 26.93 -39.94
N THR A 563 6.79 26.89 -41.21
CA THR A 563 5.39 26.87 -41.63
C THR A 563 4.88 25.42 -41.74
N PRO A 564 3.55 25.17 -41.75
CA PRO A 564 3.02 23.81 -41.94
C PRO A 564 3.55 23.13 -43.21
N LYS A 565 3.55 23.86 -44.33
CA LYS A 565 4.09 23.39 -45.60
C LYS A 565 5.58 23.01 -45.49
N LEU A 566 6.40 23.89 -44.92
CA LEU A 566 7.82 23.63 -44.74
C LEU A 566 8.09 22.44 -43.80
N ALA A 567 7.26 22.26 -42.78
CA ALA A 567 7.37 21.12 -41.87
C ALA A 567 7.07 19.79 -42.56
N ASP A 568 6.10 19.76 -43.48
CA ASP A 568 5.82 18.57 -44.30
C ASP A 568 6.93 18.32 -45.32
N ASP A 569 7.38 19.35 -46.04
CA ASP A 569 8.47 19.24 -47.04
C ASP A 569 9.77 18.70 -46.42
N LEU A 570 10.07 19.10 -45.17
CA LEU A 570 11.26 18.65 -44.42
C LEU A 570 11.02 17.39 -43.57
N GLY A 571 9.80 16.85 -43.54
CA GLY A 571 9.48 15.67 -42.74
C GLY A 571 9.66 15.85 -41.23
N LEU A 572 9.43 17.05 -40.70
CA LEU A 572 9.65 17.37 -39.27
C LEU A 572 8.66 16.66 -38.36
N HIS A 573 9.09 16.25 -37.17
CA HIS A 573 8.29 15.44 -36.25
C HIS A 573 7.74 16.20 -35.03
N SER A 574 8.53 17.08 -34.43
CA SER A 574 8.23 17.74 -33.15
C SER A 574 8.29 19.27 -33.19
N ILE A 575 9.15 19.89 -33.99
CA ILE A 575 9.22 21.36 -34.17
C ILE A 575 8.24 21.73 -35.29
N ILE A 576 6.95 21.59 -34.99
CA ILE A 576 5.86 21.83 -35.94
C ILE A 576 4.79 22.74 -35.33
N PRO A 577 4.07 23.54 -36.14
CA PRO A 577 2.93 24.34 -35.68
C PRO A 577 1.82 23.47 -35.07
N ALA A 578 1.10 24.00 -34.08
CA ALA A 578 0.03 23.29 -33.39
C ALA A 578 -1.10 22.83 -34.33
N CYS A 579 -1.45 23.63 -35.35
CA CYS A 579 -2.45 23.26 -36.34
C CYS A 579 -2.08 21.98 -37.10
N LEU A 580 -0.83 21.84 -37.55
CA LEU A 580 -0.34 20.64 -38.23
C LEU A 580 -0.23 19.45 -37.28
N SER A 581 0.18 19.69 -36.03
CA SER A 581 0.21 18.65 -35.01
C SER A 581 -1.18 18.06 -34.74
N GLN A 582 -2.21 18.90 -34.73
CA GLN A 582 -3.59 18.47 -34.54
C GLN A 582 -4.09 17.69 -35.77
N GLU A 583 -3.85 18.21 -36.98
CA GLU A 583 -4.22 17.53 -38.22
C GLU A 583 -3.58 16.13 -38.32
N ARG A 584 -2.31 15.99 -37.94
CA ARG A 584 -1.62 14.69 -37.92
C ARG A 584 -2.13 13.76 -36.83
N ALA A 585 -2.64 14.29 -35.72
CA ALA A 585 -3.24 13.50 -34.64
C ALA A 585 -4.65 13.01 -35.01
N ASP A 586 -5.39 13.78 -35.80
CA ASP A 586 -6.74 13.44 -36.28
C ASP A 586 -6.72 12.41 -37.42
N LYS A 587 -5.57 12.24 -38.09
CA LYS A 587 -5.38 11.18 -39.10
C LYS A 587 -5.30 9.81 -38.41
N PRO A 588 -6.07 8.81 -38.88
CA PRO A 588 -6.01 7.46 -38.31
C PRO A 588 -4.60 6.90 -38.47
N SER A 589 -4.07 6.31 -37.40
CA SER A 589 -2.74 5.72 -37.44
C SER A 589 -2.69 4.58 -38.47
N GLU A 590 -1.52 4.33 -39.04
CA GLU A 590 -1.32 3.20 -39.98
C GLU A 590 -1.82 1.87 -39.40
N GLN A 591 -1.67 1.68 -38.09
CA GLN A 591 -2.16 0.51 -37.38
C GLN A 591 -3.69 0.44 -37.29
N GLU A 592 -4.38 1.58 -37.15
CA GLU A 592 -5.83 1.66 -37.17
C GLU A 592 -6.39 1.41 -38.56
N THR A 593 -5.75 1.95 -39.58
CA THR A 593 -6.07 1.68 -40.99
C THR A 593 -5.90 0.19 -41.31
N LEU A 594 -4.77 -0.42 -40.92
CA LEU A 594 -4.55 -1.87 -41.08
C LEU A 594 -5.56 -2.71 -40.29
N LYS A 595 -5.94 -2.27 -39.09
CA LYS A 595 -6.97 -2.93 -38.27
C LYS A 595 -8.34 -2.85 -38.92
N HIS A 596 -8.73 -1.68 -39.42
CA HIS A 596 -9.97 -1.47 -40.15
C HIS A 596 -10.02 -2.36 -41.40
N ASN A 597 -8.97 -2.35 -42.21
CA ASN A 597 -8.86 -3.17 -43.42
C ASN A 597 -8.96 -4.68 -43.13
N ARG A 598 -8.32 -5.15 -42.05
CA ARG A 598 -8.47 -6.56 -41.61
C ARG A 598 -9.91 -6.88 -41.24
N ARG A 599 -10.56 -6.03 -40.44
CA ARG A 599 -11.93 -6.26 -39.98
C ARG A 599 -12.93 -6.28 -41.12
N GLU A 600 -12.84 -5.34 -42.05
CA GLU A 600 -13.72 -5.30 -43.22
C GLU A 600 -13.55 -6.54 -44.11
N LEU A 601 -12.31 -6.99 -44.32
CA LEU A 601 -12.05 -8.21 -45.07
C LEU A 601 -12.61 -9.45 -44.36
N ILE A 602 -12.49 -9.53 -43.03
CA ILE A 602 -13.08 -10.61 -42.21
C ILE A 602 -14.62 -10.58 -42.32
N LYS A 603 -15.25 -9.41 -42.20
CA LYS A 603 -16.71 -9.26 -42.37
C LYS A 603 -17.16 -9.74 -43.74
N ARG A 604 -16.42 -9.39 -44.81
CA ARG A 604 -16.71 -9.83 -46.18
C ARG A 604 -16.63 -11.35 -46.32
N ILE A 605 -15.68 -12.00 -45.64
CA ILE A 605 -15.54 -13.47 -45.64
C ILE A 605 -16.72 -14.12 -44.90
N ILE A 606 -17.12 -13.58 -43.74
CA ILE A 606 -18.26 -14.08 -42.96
C ILE A 606 -19.55 -13.98 -43.78
N ARG A 607 -19.83 -12.82 -44.39
CA ARG A 607 -21.02 -12.62 -45.23
C ARG A 607 -21.09 -13.59 -46.42
N LYS A 608 -19.94 -13.93 -47.02
CA LYS A 608 -19.88 -14.88 -48.16
C LYS A 608 -20.04 -16.35 -47.76
N ARG A 609 -19.93 -16.70 -46.47
CA ARG A 609 -19.97 -18.09 -45.98
C ARG A 609 -20.74 -18.19 -44.66
N PRO A 610 -22.06 -17.89 -44.66
CA PRO A 610 -22.87 -18.07 -43.46
C PRO A 610 -22.83 -19.54 -43.01
N GLY A 611 -22.54 -19.78 -41.73
CA GLY A 611 -22.49 -21.11 -41.13
C GLY A 611 -21.21 -21.94 -41.37
N ASN A 612 -20.38 -21.60 -42.37
CA ASN A 612 -19.14 -22.31 -42.68
C ASN A 612 -17.92 -21.38 -42.64
N ILE A 613 -17.62 -20.90 -41.44
CA ILE A 613 -16.54 -19.93 -41.23
C ILE A 613 -15.18 -20.64 -41.22
N PRO A 614 -14.18 -20.18 -42.00
CA PRO A 614 -12.83 -20.73 -41.98
C PRO A 614 -12.20 -20.70 -40.58
N SER A 615 -11.40 -21.72 -40.25
CA SER A 615 -10.61 -21.73 -39.02
C SER A 615 -9.67 -20.52 -38.95
N LEU A 616 -9.30 -20.08 -37.73
CA LEU A 616 -8.42 -18.92 -37.52
C LEU A 616 -7.08 -19.03 -38.27
N ARG A 617 -6.52 -20.23 -38.38
CA ARG A 617 -5.29 -20.48 -39.15
C ARG A 617 -5.51 -20.29 -40.66
N LYS A 618 -6.67 -20.70 -41.19
CA LYS A 618 -7.03 -20.49 -42.59
C LYS A 618 -7.35 -19.02 -42.88
N LEU A 619 -8.00 -18.33 -41.93
CA LEU A 619 -8.27 -16.90 -42.00
C LEU A 619 -6.97 -16.09 -42.02
N LYS A 620 -5.98 -16.45 -41.18
CA LYS A 620 -4.63 -15.88 -41.21
C LYS A 620 -3.99 -15.98 -42.59
N LYS A 621 -4.00 -17.17 -43.20
CA LYS A 621 -3.43 -17.37 -44.55
C LYS A 621 -4.12 -16.52 -45.62
N ILE A 622 -5.45 -16.35 -45.52
CA ILE A 622 -6.22 -15.49 -46.44
C ILE A 622 -5.86 -14.02 -46.28
N LEU A 623 -5.71 -13.54 -45.03
CA LEU A 623 -5.32 -12.15 -44.74
C LEU A 623 -3.87 -11.88 -45.17
N GLU A 624 -2.96 -12.81 -44.94
CA GLU A 624 -1.55 -12.71 -45.36
C GLU A 624 -1.41 -12.65 -46.88
N ASN A 625 -2.17 -13.46 -47.63
CA ASN A 625 -2.23 -13.42 -49.09
C ASN A 625 -2.79 -12.09 -49.65
N LYS A 626 -3.41 -11.26 -48.80
CA LYS A 626 -3.91 -9.92 -49.14
C LYS A 626 -3.02 -8.80 -48.56
N GLY A 627 -1.82 -9.15 -48.07
CA GLY A 627 -0.86 -8.18 -47.53
C GLY A 627 -1.12 -7.78 -46.07
N LEU A 628 -2.12 -8.35 -45.40
CA LEU A 628 -2.51 -7.98 -44.04
C LEU A 628 -1.94 -8.98 -43.01
N LYS A 629 -0.64 -8.85 -42.73
CA LYS A 629 0.06 -9.71 -41.76
C LYS A 629 -0.38 -9.41 -40.32
N ALA A 630 -0.80 -10.44 -39.59
CA ALA A 630 -1.17 -10.34 -38.18
C ALA A 630 -1.02 -11.68 -37.45
N SER A 631 -0.83 -11.63 -36.13
CA SER A 631 -0.83 -12.83 -35.30
C SER A 631 -2.22 -13.49 -35.26
N VAL A 632 -2.26 -14.80 -35.01
CA VAL A 632 -3.54 -15.55 -34.86
C VAL A 632 -4.41 -14.93 -33.77
N GLU A 633 -3.80 -14.43 -32.70
CA GLU A 633 -4.49 -13.83 -31.56
C GLU A 633 -5.10 -12.46 -31.90
N THR A 634 -4.40 -11.65 -32.69
CA THR A 634 -4.94 -10.40 -33.25
C THR A 634 -6.13 -10.67 -34.18
N ILE A 635 -6.02 -11.69 -35.02
CA ILE A 635 -7.08 -12.10 -35.96
C ILE A 635 -8.29 -12.62 -35.19
N ASN A 636 -8.10 -13.38 -34.11
CA ASN A 636 -9.19 -13.85 -33.25
C ASN A 636 -9.97 -12.68 -32.63
N THR A 637 -9.26 -11.66 -32.13
CA THR A 637 -9.88 -10.45 -31.59
C THR A 637 -10.66 -9.69 -32.65
N ASP A 638 -10.05 -9.45 -33.82
CA ASP A 638 -10.73 -8.76 -34.93
C ASP A 638 -11.94 -9.55 -35.45
N PHE A 639 -11.86 -10.88 -35.47
CA PHE A 639 -12.94 -11.78 -35.85
C PHE A 639 -14.12 -11.72 -34.87
N LYS A 640 -13.86 -11.79 -33.55
CA LYS A 640 -14.90 -11.63 -32.52
C LYS A 640 -15.59 -10.27 -32.62
N THR A 641 -14.81 -9.21 -32.82
CA THR A 641 -15.37 -7.86 -33.00
C THR A 641 -16.20 -7.76 -34.28
N ALA A 642 -15.71 -8.30 -35.41
CA ALA A 642 -16.44 -8.31 -36.67
C ALA A 642 -17.77 -9.07 -36.58
N ILE A 643 -17.82 -10.19 -35.85
CA ILE A 643 -19.07 -10.92 -35.60
C ILE A 643 -20.05 -10.09 -34.78
N ASN A 644 -19.58 -9.45 -33.69
CA ASN A 644 -20.45 -8.63 -32.85
C ASN A 644 -21.01 -7.43 -33.62
N GLU A 645 -20.18 -6.80 -34.46
CA GLU A 645 -20.61 -5.70 -35.34
C GLU A 645 -21.62 -6.17 -36.40
N LEU A 646 -21.52 -7.41 -36.89
CA LEU A 646 -22.49 -8.00 -37.83
C LEU A 646 -23.79 -8.50 -37.18
N LYS A 647 -23.81 -8.68 -35.86
CA LYS A 647 -25.01 -9.06 -35.09
C LYS A 647 -25.85 -7.86 -34.65
N ASN A 648 -25.24 -6.68 -34.62
CA ASN A 648 -25.86 -5.41 -34.20
C ASN A 648 -26.35 -4.57 -35.40
N VAL A 649 -26.28 -5.12 -36.62
CA VAL A 649 -26.83 -4.61 -37.89
C VAL A 649 -27.83 -5.64 -38.36
#